data_AF-A0AB33Z954-F1
#
_entry.id   AF-A0AB33Z954-F1
#
_cell.length_a   1.000
_cell.length_b   1.000
_cell.length_c   1.000
_cell.angle_alpha   90.00
_cell.angle_beta   90.00
_cell.angle_gamma   90.00
#
_symmetry.space_group_name_H-M   'P 1'
#
loop_
_entity.id
_entity.type
_entity.pdbx_description
1 polymer ?
#
loop_
_entity_poly.entity_id
_entity_poly.type
_entity_poly.pdbx_seq_one_letter_code
_entity_poly.pdbx_strand_id
1 'polypeptide(L)'
;MKEKCHEKNPFTLSLSLSLSFLLHAEDDGFYMSAGYQIGEVAQMVKNTKGIQQLSDNYEKLNNLLTRYSTLNTLIKLSADPSAVSGAINNLNAGATGLLKEKTNSPAYQAVSLALNAAVGLWNTIGYAVMCGNGNGTGSGPGSVIFNGQPGQGSTSITCNRYEKIGVGSSMSIPEFEKLNKAYQAIQQALKEGSGFPELGGNGTKVNVKYTYECKQNENGGSINGGVNQFYQAKNGSNGSSGSSTQTTTQDGVTITTTYNNNEATVNFNTTNDAQMLLAQAANIMQVLNTQCPLVRSTNNENAAGNGSPWGLSTSGNACQIFQQEFSEVTSMIKNAQEIVAQSAIANTNQKAEISNPSNFNPFTDAGFAQSMLKNAQAQASMFNLAEQVKKNLEVMQNNNNVDEKLAGFGQGMTNFVSAFLAACHNGGGTLPNEGVTNNTWGAGCAYVGETITALNNSIAHFGTQEQQIQQAENIADTLVNFKSRYNELGNTYNSITTALSKVPNAQSLQNVVSQKNNPYSPQGIETNYYLNQNSYNQIQTINQELGRNPFRKVGIVSSQTNNGAMNGIGIQVGYKQFFGQKRKWGARYYGFFDYNHAFIKSSFFNSASDVWTYGFGADALYNFINDKATNFLGKNNKLSVGLFGGIALAGTSWL
;
A
#
# COMPACT_ATOMS: atom_id res chain seq x y z
N MET A 1 -8.34 27.20 37.15
CA MET A 1 -9.63 27.53 36.49
C MET A 1 -10.55 28.07 37.58
N LYS A 2 -11.00 29.33 37.49
CA LYS A 2 -12.08 29.86 38.35
C LYS A 2 -13.38 29.70 37.57
N GLU A 3 -14.26 28.81 37.98
CA GLU A 3 -15.60 28.72 37.41
C GLU A 3 -16.47 29.85 37.96
N LYS A 4 -17.01 30.70 37.07
CA LYS A 4 -18.16 31.54 37.38
C LYS A 4 -19.39 30.84 36.81
N CYS A 5 -20.24 30.29 37.69
CA CYS A 5 -21.59 29.90 37.31
C CYS A 5 -22.45 31.16 37.18
N HIS A 6 -23.09 31.33 36.03
CA HIS A 6 -24.16 32.31 35.84
C HIS A 6 -25.45 31.56 35.55
N GLU A 7 -26.46 31.78 36.40
CA GLU A 7 -27.80 31.23 36.23
C GLU A 7 -28.63 32.16 35.32
N LYS A 8 -29.28 31.59 34.30
CA LYS A 8 -30.26 32.27 33.45
C LYS A 8 -31.47 31.34 33.26
N ASN A 9 -32.40 31.36 34.21
CA ASN A 9 -33.85 31.27 33.99
C ASN A 9 -34.61 31.33 35.32
N PRO A 10 -35.53 32.30 35.55
CA PRO A 10 -36.14 32.52 36.86
C PRO A 10 -37.55 31.90 37.04
N PHE A 11 -38.00 30.95 36.21
CA PHE A 11 -39.34 30.39 36.34
C PHE A 11 -39.33 28.86 36.46
N THR A 12 -39.43 28.39 37.71
CA THR A 12 -39.65 26.97 38.06
C THR A 12 -41.11 26.82 38.49
N LEU A 13 -41.88 25.93 37.86
CA LEU A 13 -43.26 25.62 38.27
C LEU A 13 -43.22 24.39 39.20
N SER A 14 -43.46 24.57 40.50
CA SER A 14 -43.55 23.47 41.46
C SER A 14 -45.00 23.20 41.88
N LEU A 15 -45.38 21.93 41.97
CA LEU A 15 -46.68 21.50 42.47
C LEU A 15 -46.47 20.86 43.85
N SER A 16 -46.95 21.47 44.93
CA SER A 16 -46.83 20.96 46.29
C SER A 16 -48.15 20.41 46.83
N LEU A 17 -48.14 19.17 47.34
CA LEU A 17 -49.24 18.60 48.11
C LEU A 17 -48.89 18.75 49.60
N SER A 18 -49.68 19.50 50.37
CA SER A 18 -49.43 19.76 51.79
C SER A 18 -50.50 19.14 52.69
N LEU A 19 -50.06 18.43 53.73
CA LEU A 19 -50.91 17.89 54.80
C LEU A 19 -50.75 18.80 56.03
N SER A 20 -51.84 19.40 56.51
CA SER A 20 -51.84 20.31 57.67
C SER A 20 -52.20 19.54 58.94
N PHE A 21 -51.37 19.63 59.99
CA PHE A 21 -51.66 19.05 61.30
C PHE A 21 -51.80 20.16 62.36
N LEU A 22 -52.94 20.13 63.06
CA LEU A 22 -53.34 20.86 64.27
C LEU A 22 -53.85 22.32 64.16
N LEU A 23 -54.97 22.52 64.88
CA LEU A 23 -55.82 23.69 65.14
C LEU A 23 -56.69 24.22 63.98
N HIS A 24 -57.97 24.46 64.32
CA HIS A 24 -59.12 24.66 63.42
C HIS A 24 -58.81 25.48 62.16
N ALA A 25 -59.21 24.95 61.00
CA ALA A 25 -58.96 25.57 59.69
C ALA A 25 -59.55 27.00 59.58
N GLU A 26 -60.55 27.33 60.40
CA GLU A 26 -61.42 28.50 60.29
C GLU A 26 -61.04 29.68 61.22
N ASP A 27 -60.01 29.53 62.05
CA ASP A 27 -59.57 30.58 62.98
C ASP A 27 -58.28 31.26 62.53
N ASP A 28 -58.16 32.54 62.89
CA ASP A 28 -56.89 33.27 62.79
C ASP A 28 -55.86 32.58 63.67
N GLY A 29 -54.66 32.35 63.14
CA GLY A 29 -53.67 31.65 63.92
C GLY A 29 -52.43 31.24 63.14
N PHE A 30 -51.45 30.78 63.91
CA PHE A 30 -50.26 30.17 63.37
C PHE A 30 -50.57 28.80 62.80
N TYR A 31 -49.92 28.46 61.70
CA TYR A 31 -49.97 27.14 61.10
C TYR A 31 -48.56 26.69 60.72
N MET A 32 -48.39 25.38 60.67
CA MET A 32 -47.22 24.73 60.13
C MET A 32 -47.66 23.61 59.20
N SER A 33 -46.97 23.44 58.09
CA SER A 33 -47.18 22.27 57.22
C SER A 33 -45.87 21.76 56.68
N ALA A 34 -45.80 20.44 56.52
CA ALA A 34 -44.73 19.78 55.80
C ALA A 34 -45.29 19.21 54.49
N GLY A 35 -44.49 19.23 53.45
CA GLY A 35 -44.86 18.73 52.12
C GLY A 35 -43.68 18.08 51.41
N TYR A 36 -43.99 17.31 50.39
CA TYR A 36 -43.00 16.72 49.50
C TYR A 36 -43.08 17.41 48.13
N GLN A 37 -41.93 17.79 47.58
CA GLN A 37 -41.81 18.51 46.31
C GLN A 37 -41.10 17.65 45.26
N ILE A 38 -41.61 17.70 44.03
CA ILE A 38 -41.01 17.08 42.86
C ILE A 38 -40.78 18.18 41.81
N GLY A 39 -39.58 18.24 41.23
CA GLY A 39 -39.21 19.25 40.23
C GLY A 39 -38.15 18.75 39.23
N GLU A 40 -37.72 19.60 38.30
CA GLU A 40 -36.66 19.30 37.31
C GLU A 40 -35.59 20.40 37.34
N VAL A 41 -34.30 20.02 37.27
CA VAL A 41 -33.15 20.94 37.17
C VAL A 41 -32.32 20.66 35.93
N ALA A 42 -31.76 21.69 35.31
CA ALA A 42 -30.92 21.57 34.12
C ALA A 42 -29.52 22.17 34.33
N GLN A 43 -28.47 21.41 34.03
CA GLN A 43 -27.07 21.87 34.08
C GLN A 43 -26.46 21.88 32.68
N MET A 44 -25.79 22.99 32.32
CA MET A 44 -25.08 23.14 31.04
C MET A 44 -23.57 23.15 31.26
N VAL A 45 -22.84 22.23 30.63
CA VAL A 45 -21.36 22.18 30.69
C VAL A 45 -20.77 22.62 29.35
N LYS A 46 -19.82 23.57 29.37
CA LYS A 46 -19.08 24.02 28.18
C LYS A 46 -17.65 23.47 28.22
N ASN A 47 -17.26 22.69 27.21
CA ASN A 47 -15.92 22.12 27.10
C ASN A 47 -15.02 22.93 26.15
N THR A 48 -13.84 23.35 26.60
CA THR A 48 -12.88 24.16 25.84
C THR A 48 -11.90 23.26 25.09
N LYS A 49 -11.80 23.40 23.75
CA LYS A 49 -10.92 22.65 22.81
C LYS A 49 -9.40 22.69 23.08
N GLY A 50 -8.96 23.09 24.28
CA GLY A 50 -7.57 23.38 24.62
C GLY A 50 -6.63 22.17 24.57
N ILE A 51 -7.04 20.99 25.04
CA ILE A 51 -6.17 19.79 25.03
C ILE A 51 -5.93 19.30 23.59
N GLN A 52 -6.97 19.29 22.75
CA GLN A 52 -6.85 18.94 21.33
C GLN A 52 -5.94 19.94 20.60
N GLN A 53 -6.16 21.25 20.77
CA GLN A 53 -5.31 22.29 20.16
C GLN A 53 -3.85 22.19 20.62
N LEU A 54 -3.62 21.88 21.90
CA LEU A 54 -2.28 21.68 22.44
C LEU A 54 -1.60 20.46 21.81
N SER A 55 -2.30 19.32 21.73
CA SER A 55 -1.79 18.11 21.07
C SER A 55 -1.45 18.39 19.61
N ASP A 56 -2.33 19.06 18.86
CA ASP A 56 -2.10 19.36 17.44
C ASP A 56 -0.92 20.33 17.25
N ASN A 57 -0.71 21.26 18.19
CA ASN A 57 0.45 22.16 18.18
C ASN A 57 1.76 21.39 18.46
N TYR A 58 1.77 20.46 19.42
CA TYR A 58 2.93 19.61 19.69
C TYR A 58 3.24 18.65 18.53
N GLU A 59 2.21 18.09 17.88
CA GLU A 59 2.38 17.23 16.71
C GLU A 59 3.00 18.00 15.54
N LYS A 60 2.48 19.20 15.24
CA LYS A 60 3.07 20.11 14.24
C LYS A 60 4.50 20.50 14.57
N LEU A 61 4.77 20.86 15.83
CA LEU A 61 6.11 21.22 16.29
C LEU A 61 7.08 20.05 16.15
N ASN A 62 6.66 18.84 16.54
CA ASN A 62 7.46 17.62 16.41
C ASN A 62 7.81 17.35 14.94
N ASN A 63 6.83 17.42 14.03
CA ASN A 63 7.06 17.23 12.60
C ASN A 63 8.04 18.26 12.02
N LEU A 64 7.92 19.53 12.43
CA LEU A 64 8.87 20.57 12.03
C LEU A 64 10.27 20.32 12.57
N LEU A 65 10.42 19.91 13.84
CA LEU A 65 11.70 19.60 14.45
C LEU A 65 12.37 18.39 13.81
N THR A 66 11.61 17.35 13.48
CA THR A 66 12.13 16.19 12.73
C THR A 66 12.63 16.62 11.36
N ARG A 67 11.84 17.41 10.60
CA ARG A 67 12.27 17.96 9.30
C ARG A 67 13.53 18.82 9.43
N TYR A 68 13.59 19.70 10.43
CA TYR A 68 14.76 20.55 10.71
C TYR A 68 15.98 19.71 11.05
N SER A 69 15.85 18.68 11.89
CA SER A 69 16.93 17.77 12.24
C SER A 69 17.50 17.08 11.00
N THR A 70 16.62 16.52 10.15
CA THR A 70 17.03 15.85 8.91
C THR A 70 17.72 16.82 7.95
N LEU A 71 17.11 17.98 7.67
CA LEU A 71 17.70 18.99 6.78
C LEU A 71 19.03 19.51 7.31
N ASN A 72 19.14 19.79 8.61
CA ASN A 72 20.38 20.26 9.22
C ASN A 72 21.51 19.23 9.10
N THR A 73 21.19 17.95 9.34
CA THR A 73 22.15 16.86 9.15
C THR A 73 22.57 16.73 7.70
N LEU A 74 21.64 16.78 6.74
CA LEU A 74 21.95 16.70 5.32
C LEU A 74 22.81 17.87 4.86
N ILE A 75 22.52 19.11 5.27
CA ILE A 75 23.35 20.28 4.96
C ILE A 75 24.76 20.11 5.52
N LYS A 76 24.92 19.59 6.74
CA LYS A 76 26.24 19.32 7.33
C LYS A 76 27.02 18.25 6.57
N LEU A 77 26.37 17.12 6.25
CA LEU A 77 26.98 16.04 5.49
C LEU A 77 27.36 16.50 4.08
N SER A 78 26.49 17.24 3.40
CA SER A 78 26.75 17.79 2.08
C SER A 78 27.83 18.88 2.08
N ALA A 79 28.11 19.53 3.20
CA ALA A 79 29.21 20.49 3.33
C ALA A 79 30.54 19.85 3.74
N ASP A 80 30.53 18.60 4.20
CA ASP A 80 31.72 17.86 4.64
C ASP A 80 32.31 17.03 3.47
N PRO A 81 33.50 17.41 2.95
CA PRO A 81 34.14 16.67 1.85
C PRO A 81 34.35 15.19 2.16
N SER A 82 34.60 14.83 3.42
CA SER A 82 34.85 13.45 3.83
C SER A 82 33.57 12.63 3.76
N ALA A 83 32.45 13.19 4.22
CA ALA A 83 31.14 12.55 4.15
C ALA A 83 30.68 12.39 2.69
N VAL A 84 30.87 13.41 1.86
CA VAL A 84 30.57 13.34 0.42
C VAL A 84 31.44 12.30 -0.27
N SER A 85 32.74 12.25 0.02
CA SER A 85 33.65 11.23 -0.53
C SER A 85 33.24 9.82 -0.09
N GLY A 86 32.83 9.65 1.17
CA GLY A 86 32.29 8.39 1.68
C GLY A 86 31.03 7.96 0.92
N ALA A 87 30.10 8.90 0.67
CA ALA A 87 28.90 8.64 -0.11
C ALA A 87 29.20 8.24 -1.56
N ILE A 88 30.17 8.88 -2.21
CA ILE A 88 30.65 8.50 -3.55
C ILE A 88 31.24 7.08 -3.53
N ASN A 89 32.08 6.74 -2.55
CA ASN A 89 32.68 5.42 -2.42
C ASN A 89 31.63 4.32 -2.22
N ASN A 90 30.65 4.59 -1.36
CA ASN A 90 29.51 3.69 -1.15
C ASN A 90 28.71 3.49 -2.45
N LEU A 91 28.47 4.57 -3.20
CA LEU A 91 27.76 4.49 -4.47
C LEU A 91 28.55 3.71 -5.54
N ASN A 92 29.89 3.81 -5.53
CA ASN A 92 30.76 3.01 -6.39
C ASN A 92 30.76 1.51 -5.99
N ALA A 93 30.70 1.23 -4.69
CA ALA A 93 30.55 -0.13 -4.18
C ALA A 93 29.19 -0.72 -4.57
N GLY A 94 28.11 0.04 -4.43
CA GLY A 94 26.77 -0.32 -4.89
C GLY A 94 26.73 -0.59 -6.39
N ALA A 95 27.34 0.28 -7.20
CA ALA A 95 27.46 0.09 -8.65
C ALA A 95 28.22 -1.19 -8.99
N THR A 96 29.28 -1.50 -8.25
CA THR A 96 30.06 -2.74 -8.44
C THR A 96 29.20 -3.96 -8.14
N GLY A 97 28.52 -3.97 -6.98
CA GLY A 97 27.65 -5.07 -6.57
C GLY A 97 26.45 -5.28 -7.49
N LEU A 98 25.91 -4.22 -8.11
CA LEU A 98 24.76 -4.33 -9.03
C LEU A 98 25.17 -4.62 -10.49
N LEU A 99 26.24 -4.02 -10.97
CA LEU A 99 26.57 -4.00 -12.41
C LEU A 99 27.70 -4.94 -12.80
N LYS A 100 28.63 -5.23 -11.88
CA LYS A 100 29.85 -6.00 -12.17
C LYS A 100 29.83 -7.41 -11.59
N GLU A 101 28.90 -7.69 -10.69
CA GLU A 101 28.70 -9.02 -10.13
C GLU A 101 27.53 -9.75 -10.81
N LYS A 102 27.61 -11.09 -10.80
CA LYS A 102 26.52 -11.96 -11.25
C LYS A 102 25.80 -12.56 -10.04
N THR A 103 26.50 -13.35 -9.24
CA THR A 103 25.93 -14.13 -8.13
C THR A 103 25.29 -13.28 -7.04
N ASN A 104 25.99 -12.25 -6.55
CA ASN A 104 25.47 -11.40 -5.46
C ASN A 104 24.75 -10.15 -5.94
N SER A 105 24.55 -9.98 -7.26
CA SER A 105 23.84 -8.82 -7.81
C SER A 105 22.34 -9.08 -7.84
N PRO A 106 21.51 -8.38 -7.04
CA PRO A 106 20.05 -8.49 -7.15
C PRO A 106 19.55 -8.17 -8.56
N ALA A 107 20.17 -7.19 -9.22
CA ALA A 107 19.80 -6.77 -10.57
C ALA A 107 20.07 -7.87 -11.60
N TYR A 108 21.25 -8.50 -11.56
CA TYR A 108 21.58 -9.62 -12.44
C TYR A 108 20.65 -10.81 -12.20
N GLN A 109 20.45 -11.18 -10.93
CA GLN A 109 19.59 -12.31 -10.57
C GLN A 109 18.13 -12.09 -10.98
N ALA A 110 17.61 -10.86 -10.86
CA ALA A 110 16.27 -10.52 -11.30
C ALA A 110 16.11 -10.62 -12.82
N VAL A 111 17.08 -10.13 -13.60
CA VAL A 111 17.10 -10.28 -15.06
C VAL A 111 17.18 -11.75 -15.46
N SER A 112 18.08 -12.51 -14.82
CA SER A 112 18.22 -13.94 -15.06
C SER A 112 16.92 -14.68 -14.74
N LEU A 113 16.24 -14.33 -13.65
CA LEU A 113 15.00 -14.98 -13.25
C LEU A 113 13.89 -14.73 -14.26
N ALA A 114 13.74 -13.49 -14.75
CA ALA A 114 12.74 -13.15 -15.77
C ALA A 114 12.99 -13.93 -17.08
N LEU A 115 14.25 -14.02 -17.51
CA LEU A 115 14.65 -14.78 -18.69
C LEU A 115 14.38 -16.28 -18.53
N ASN A 116 14.85 -16.85 -17.42
CA ASN A 116 14.70 -18.26 -17.09
C ASN A 116 13.22 -18.65 -16.92
N ALA A 117 12.39 -17.76 -16.36
CA ALA A 117 10.97 -18.00 -16.23
C ALA A 117 10.26 -18.03 -17.60
N ALA A 118 10.63 -17.15 -18.54
CA ALA A 118 10.06 -17.15 -19.89
C ALA A 118 10.41 -18.42 -20.67
N VAL A 119 11.69 -18.83 -20.62
CA VAL A 119 12.18 -20.08 -21.22
C VAL A 119 11.52 -21.28 -20.56
N GLY A 120 11.50 -21.31 -19.22
CA GLY A 120 10.95 -22.43 -18.46
C GLY A 120 9.45 -22.60 -18.64
N LEU A 121 8.72 -21.49 -18.78
CA LEU A 121 7.30 -21.54 -19.11
C LEU A 121 7.08 -22.20 -20.48
N TRP A 122 7.87 -21.82 -21.50
CA TRP A 122 7.78 -22.48 -22.81
C TRP A 122 8.18 -23.96 -22.77
N ASN A 123 9.23 -24.32 -22.02
CA ASN A 123 9.62 -25.73 -21.82
C ASN A 123 8.49 -26.56 -21.18
N THR A 124 7.78 -25.93 -20.24
CA THR A 124 6.68 -26.57 -19.51
C THR A 124 5.47 -26.82 -20.39
N ILE A 125 5.12 -25.88 -21.28
CA ILE A 125 3.85 -25.92 -22.02
C ILE A 125 3.97 -26.25 -23.51
N GLY A 126 5.16 -26.03 -24.11
CA GLY A 126 5.36 -26.05 -25.55
C GLY A 126 4.98 -27.37 -26.22
N TYR A 127 5.24 -28.50 -25.55
CA TYR A 127 4.89 -29.84 -26.04
C TYR A 127 3.38 -30.08 -26.21
N ALA A 128 2.54 -29.27 -25.54
CA ALA A 128 1.10 -29.38 -25.55
C ALA A 128 0.42 -28.29 -26.38
N VAL A 129 1.12 -27.19 -26.69
CA VAL A 129 0.63 -26.10 -27.53
C VAL A 129 0.33 -26.60 -28.93
N MET A 130 -0.87 -26.30 -29.43
CA MET A 130 -1.29 -26.63 -30.78
C MET A 130 -0.76 -25.61 -31.80
N CYS A 131 -0.04 -26.09 -32.80
CA CYS A 131 0.44 -25.31 -33.93
C CYS A 131 0.29 -26.07 -35.25
N GLY A 132 0.08 -25.36 -36.35
CA GLY A 132 -0.14 -25.98 -37.65
C GLY A 132 -0.54 -24.97 -38.72
N ASN A 133 -1.05 -25.49 -39.83
CA ASN A 133 -1.58 -24.72 -40.95
C ASN A 133 -2.99 -25.18 -41.35
N GLY A 134 -3.74 -25.78 -40.43
CA GLY A 134 -5.10 -26.27 -40.65
C GLY A 134 -6.15 -25.19 -40.90
N ASN A 135 -7.25 -25.58 -41.54
CA ASN A 135 -8.45 -24.75 -41.78
C ASN A 135 -9.69 -25.27 -41.02
N GLY A 136 -9.55 -26.33 -40.22
CA GLY A 136 -10.63 -27.01 -39.52
C GLY A 136 -11.21 -28.24 -40.24
N THR A 137 -10.69 -28.62 -41.41
CA THR A 137 -11.12 -29.83 -42.13
C THR A 137 -10.20 -31.01 -41.77
N GLY A 138 -10.77 -32.16 -41.39
CA GLY A 138 -10.04 -33.30 -40.80
C GLY A 138 -8.91 -33.93 -41.62
N SER A 139 -8.70 -33.54 -42.89
CA SER A 139 -7.51 -33.88 -43.68
C SER A 139 -6.44 -32.80 -43.49
N GLY A 140 -5.58 -32.90 -42.48
CA GLY A 140 -4.58 -31.87 -42.16
C GLY A 140 -3.59 -31.53 -43.31
N PRO A 141 -3.11 -30.28 -43.45
CA PRO A 141 -2.30 -29.79 -44.59
C PRO A 141 -0.84 -30.30 -44.72
N GLY A 142 -0.40 -31.22 -43.86
CA GLY A 142 1.01 -31.61 -43.69
C GLY A 142 1.54 -31.23 -42.31
N SER A 143 2.86 -31.29 -42.12
CA SER A 143 3.52 -30.92 -40.87
C SER A 143 4.81 -30.13 -41.07
N VAL A 144 5.08 -29.15 -40.19
CA VAL A 144 6.39 -28.49 -40.07
C VAL A 144 7.00 -28.88 -38.72
N ILE A 145 8.23 -29.39 -38.72
CA ILE A 145 8.92 -29.91 -37.54
C ILE A 145 10.04 -28.93 -37.19
N PHE A 146 9.96 -28.30 -36.03
CA PHE A 146 10.99 -27.38 -35.54
C PHE A 146 11.94 -28.12 -34.61
N ASN A 147 13.23 -28.16 -34.97
CA ASN A 147 14.26 -28.82 -34.16
C ASN A 147 14.78 -27.90 -33.04
N GLY A 148 15.34 -28.50 -31.99
CA GLY A 148 15.81 -27.80 -30.80
C GLY A 148 14.67 -27.26 -29.92
N GLN A 149 13.52 -27.94 -29.91
CA GLN A 149 12.30 -27.53 -29.21
C GLN A 149 11.87 -28.59 -28.16
N PRO A 150 11.23 -28.20 -27.04
CA PRO A 150 10.88 -29.11 -25.94
C PRO A 150 9.62 -29.92 -26.27
N GLY A 151 9.74 -30.88 -27.18
CA GLY A 151 8.67 -31.81 -27.58
C GLY A 151 8.56 -33.02 -26.65
N GLN A 152 7.39 -33.69 -26.65
CA GLN A 152 7.17 -34.84 -25.78
C GLN A 152 8.11 -36.00 -26.16
N GLY A 153 9.09 -36.29 -25.30
CA GLY A 153 10.08 -37.34 -25.54
C GLY A 153 11.01 -37.07 -26.72
N SER A 154 11.08 -35.83 -27.21
CA SER A 154 11.84 -35.43 -28.40
C SER A 154 12.52 -34.08 -28.19
N THR A 155 13.44 -33.74 -29.10
CA THR A 155 14.06 -32.41 -29.19
C THR A 155 13.44 -31.60 -30.33
N SER A 156 12.21 -31.90 -30.71
CA SER A 156 11.48 -31.21 -31.78
C SER A 156 9.98 -31.11 -31.52
N ILE A 157 9.39 -29.99 -31.93
CA ILE A 157 7.93 -29.80 -31.91
C ILE A 157 7.42 -29.90 -33.34
N THR A 158 6.42 -30.75 -33.55
CA THR A 158 5.76 -30.94 -34.83
C THR A 158 4.47 -30.13 -34.88
N CYS A 159 4.41 -29.16 -35.78
CA CYS A 159 3.22 -28.36 -36.08
C CYS A 159 2.43 -29.01 -37.22
N ASN A 160 1.43 -29.81 -36.87
CA ASN A 160 0.62 -30.63 -37.77
C ASN A 160 -0.88 -30.54 -37.49
N ARG A 161 -1.31 -29.54 -36.72
CA ARG A 161 -2.69 -29.42 -36.24
C ARG A 161 -3.65 -29.01 -37.36
N TYR A 162 -4.83 -29.65 -37.40
CA TYR A 162 -5.85 -29.48 -38.46
C TYR A 162 -6.87 -28.39 -38.12
N GLU A 163 -6.97 -28.01 -36.85
CA GLU A 163 -7.78 -26.92 -36.34
C GLU A 163 -7.51 -25.63 -37.13
N LYS A 164 -8.55 -24.80 -37.26
CA LYS A 164 -8.44 -23.53 -37.97
C LYS A 164 -7.37 -22.67 -37.30
N ILE A 165 -6.37 -22.22 -38.06
CA ILE A 165 -5.37 -21.29 -37.52
C ILE A 165 -5.99 -19.95 -37.10
N GLY A 166 -5.49 -19.38 -36.00
CA GLY A 166 -5.87 -18.05 -35.53
C GLY A 166 -5.90 -17.92 -34.02
N VAL A 167 -6.22 -16.71 -33.56
CA VAL A 167 -6.28 -16.36 -32.13
C VAL A 167 -7.30 -17.25 -31.40
N GLY A 168 -6.89 -17.85 -30.28
CA GLY A 168 -7.71 -18.76 -29.49
C GLY A 168 -7.80 -20.18 -30.04
N SER A 169 -7.10 -20.49 -31.12
CA SER A 169 -7.15 -21.78 -31.84
C SER A 169 -5.74 -22.34 -32.06
N SER A 170 -5.48 -23.09 -33.14
CA SER A 170 -4.11 -23.50 -33.48
C SER A 170 -3.25 -22.29 -33.87
N MET A 171 -2.05 -22.22 -33.32
CA MET A 171 -1.04 -21.25 -33.74
C MET A 171 -0.64 -21.51 -35.20
N SER A 172 -0.46 -20.45 -35.98
CA SER A 172 0.02 -20.57 -37.36
C SER A 172 1.53 -20.83 -37.40
N ILE A 173 2.02 -21.44 -38.48
CA ILE A 173 3.45 -21.66 -38.69
C ILE A 173 4.29 -20.37 -38.59
N PRO A 174 3.91 -19.24 -39.21
CA PRO A 174 4.68 -18.00 -39.10
C PRO A 174 4.76 -17.42 -37.67
N GLU A 175 3.71 -17.60 -36.86
CA GLU A 175 3.76 -17.17 -35.46
C GLU A 175 4.64 -18.10 -34.63
N PHE A 176 4.60 -19.41 -34.90
CA PHE A 176 5.51 -20.36 -34.28
C PHE A 176 6.97 -20.11 -34.67
N GLU A 177 7.25 -19.72 -35.92
CA GLU A 177 8.60 -19.35 -36.38
C GLU A 177 9.17 -18.17 -35.58
N LYS A 178 8.35 -17.14 -35.29
CA LYS A 178 8.74 -16.00 -34.44
C LYS A 178 9.13 -16.47 -33.04
N LEU A 179 8.29 -17.31 -32.43
CA LEU A 179 8.54 -17.87 -31.10
C LEU A 179 9.81 -18.72 -31.11
N ASN A 180 9.93 -19.64 -32.06
CA ASN A 180 11.08 -20.53 -32.19
C ASN A 180 12.38 -19.73 -32.36
N LYS A 181 12.39 -18.72 -33.24
CA LYS A 181 13.57 -17.86 -33.43
C LYS A 181 14.01 -17.19 -32.13
N ALA A 182 13.06 -16.64 -31.37
CA ALA A 182 13.33 -15.99 -30.09
C ALA A 182 13.87 -17.00 -29.05
N TYR A 183 13.24 -18.17 -28.96
CA TYR A 183 13.67 -19.25 -28.07
C TYR A 183 15.08 -19.76 -28.42
N GLN A 184 15.37 -20.02 -29.70
CA GLN A 184 16.71 -20.46 -30.15
C GLN A 184 17.79 -19.42 -29.86
N ALA A 185 17.48 -18.13 -30.05
CA ALA A 185 18.42 -17.06 -29.74
C ALA A 185 18.79 -17.04 -28.25
N ILE A 186 17.81 -17.18 -27.36
CA ILE A 186 18.07 -17.23 -25.92
C ILE A 186 18.88 -18.48 -25.56
N GLN A 187 18.40 -19.66 -25.99
CA GLN A 187 19.02 -20.93 -25.63
C GLN A 187 20.48 -21.03 -26.06
N GLN A 188 20.80 -20.62 -27.29
CA GLN A 188 22.16 -20.68 -27.80
C GLN A 188 23.05 -19.61 -27.17
N ALA A 189 22.53 -18.41 -26.90
CA ALA A 189 23.29 -17.38 -26.20
C ALA A 189 23.64 -17.77 -24.77
N LEU A 190 22.68 -18.34 -24.01
CA LEU A 190 22.93 -18.83 -22.66
C LEU A 190 23.89 -20.03 -22.66
N LYS A 191 23.81 -20.90 -23.68
CA LYS A 191 24.70 -22.04 -23.82
C LYS A 191 26.14 -21.65 -24.13
N GLU A 192 26.36 -20.85 -25.17
CA GLU A 192 27.69 -20.42 -25.59
C GLU A 192 28.36 -19.50 -24.55
N GLY A 193 27.58 -18.63 -23.91
CA GLY A 193 28.08 -17.67 -22.92
C GLY A 193 28.17 -18.20 -21.49
N SER A 194 27.70 -19.42 -21.21
CA SER A 194 27.46 -19.90 -19.84
C SER A 194 26.65 -18.88 -19.02
N GLY A 195 25.54 -18.44 -19.60
CA GLY A 195 24.76 -17.28 -19.17
C GLY A 195 25.02 -16.02 -20.01
N PHE A 196 24.56 -14.88 -19.52
CA PHE A 196 24.84 -13.56 -20.12
C PHE A 196 25.89 -12.78 -19.31
N PRO A 197 26.61 -11.82 -19.92
CA PRO A 197 27.56 -10.95 -19.21
C PRO A 197 26.92 -10.14 -18.09
N GLU A 198 27.72 -9.67 -17.14
CA GLU A 198 27.29 -8.71 -16.12
C GLU A 198 26.70 -7.43 -16.73
N LEU A 199 25.77 -6.76 -16.02
CA LEU A 199 24.96 -5.68 -16.60
C LEU A 199 25.74 -4.42 -17.00
N GLY A 200 26.93 -4.21 -16.43
CA GLY A 200 27.85 -3.14 -16.83
C GLY A 200 28.83 -3.53 -17.93
N GLY A 201 28.84 -4.79 -18.34
CA GLY A 201 29.74 -5.34 -19.36
C GLY A 201 29.20 -5.17 -20.78
N ASN A 202 30.05 -5.48 -21.77
CA ASN A 202 29.65 -5.49 -23.18
C ASN A 202 29.09 -6.86 -23.56
N GLY A 203 28.07 -6.86 -24.43
CA GLY A 203 27.52 -8.09 -25.00
C GLY A 203 28.53 -8.85 -25.87
N THR A 204 28.40 -10.18 -25.91
CA THR A 204 29.23 -11.04 -26.78
C THR A 204 28.45 -11.46 -28.02
N LYS A 205 29.12 -11.64 -29.16
CA LYS A 205 28.45 -12.11 -30.38
C LYS A 205 28.22 -13.61 -30.32
N VAL A 206 27.02 -14.04 -30.71
CA VAL A 206 26.58 -15.43 -30.75
C VAL A 206 26.03 -15.73 -32.14
N ASN A 207 26.42 -16.87 -32.70
CA ASN A 207 25.87 -17.35 -33.96
C ASN A 207 24.70 -18.30 -33.67
N VAL A 208 23.49 -17.89 -34.03
CA VAL A 208 22.29 -18.70 -33.82
C VAL A 208 22.01 -19.52 -35.07
N LYS A 209 21.99 -20.84 -34.90
CA LYS A 209 21.69 -21.79 -35.98
C LYS A 209 20.62 -22.79 -35.55
N TYR A 210 19.55 -22.92 -36.32
CA TYR A 210 18.53 -23.96 -36.11
C TYR A 210 17.96 -24.48 -37.43
N THR A 211 17.29 -25.63 -37.38
CA THR A 211 16.67 -26.24 -38.56
C THR A 211 15.19 -26.51 -38.35
N TYR A 212 14.43 -26.52 -39.44
CA TYR A 212 13.07 -27.04 -39.45
C TYR A 212 12.79 -27.82 -40.74
N GLU A 213 11.93 -28.83 -40.64
CA GLU A 213 11.62 -29.76 -41.74
C GLU A 213 10.15 -29.65 -42.14
N CYS A 214 9.86 -29.76 -43.43
CA CYS A 214 8.50 -29.79 -43.96
C CYS A 214 8.16 -31.19 -44.49
N LYS A 215 7.05 -31.76 -44.04
CA LYS A 215 6.51 -33.02 -44.55
C LYS A 215 5.10 -32.79 -45.09
N GLN A 216 4.92 -32.98 -46.38
CA GLN A 216 3.63 -32.77 -47.05
C GLN A 216 2.75 -34.02 -46.94
N ASN A 217 1.46 -33.82 -46.68
CA ASN A 217 0.45 -34.88 -46.78
C ASN A 217 -0.17 -34.90 -48.18
N GLU A 218 -0.34 -36.08 -48.77
CA GLU A 218 -0.91 -36.27 -50.12
C GLU A 218 -2.29 -35.60 -50.28
N ASN A 219 -3.12 -35.65 -49.23
CA ASN A 219 -4.49 -35.09 -49.23
C ASN A 219 -4.60 -33.65 -48.71
N GLY A 220 -3.49 -33.05 -48.23
CA GLY A 220 -3.48 -31.76 -47.53
C GLY A 220 -2.91 -30.58 -48.34
N GLY A 221 -2.43 -30.84 -49.56
CA GLY A 221 -1.62 -29.88 -50.33
C GLY A 221 -2.29 -28.55 -50.70
N SER A 222 -3.63 -28.44 -50.61
CA SER A 222 -4.38 -27.22 -50.95
C SER A 222 -4.83 -26.39 -49.74
N ILE A 223 -4.82 -26.94 -48.53
CA ILE A 223 -5.35 -26.25 -47.35
C ILE A 223 -4.40 -25.14 -46.91
N ASN A 224 -4.93 -23.92 -46.85
CA ASN A 224 -4.19 -22.69 -46.61
C ASN A 224 -3.00 -22.47 -47.54
N GLY A 225 -2.84 -23.20 -48.66
CA GLY A 225 -1.64 -23.15 -49.52
C GLY A 225 -0.62 -24.29 -49.28
N GLY A 226 -0.96 -25.27 -48.43
CA GLY A 226 -0.13 -26.43 -48.09
C GLY A 226 1.07 -26.08 -47.20
N VAL A 227 1.89 -27.06 -46.82
CA VAL A 227 3.15 -26.78 -46.10
C VAL A 227 4.21 -26.12 -46.99
N ASN A 228 4.12 -26.31 -48.31
CA ASN A 228 5.14 -25.81 -49.24
C ASN A 228 5.25 -24.30 -49.26
N GLN A 229 4.19 -23.55 -48.95
CA GLN A 229 4.27 -22.08 -48.92
C GLN A 229 5.24 -21.55 -47.84
N PHE A 230 5.49 -22.33 -46.78
CA PHE A 230 6.44 -21.99 -45.69
C PHE A 230 7.88 -22.39 -46.05
N TYR A 231 8.05 -23.14 -47.13
CA TYR A 231 9.33 -23.70 -47.57
C TYR A 231 9.70 -23.26 -49.00
N GLN A 232 8.83 -22.50 -49.67
CA GLN A 232 9.00 -22.16 -51.08
C GLN A 232 10.15 -21.17 -51.28
N ALA A 233 11.19 -21.64 -51.96
CA ALA A 233 12.12 -20.80 -52.68
C ALA A 233 11.35 -19.91 -53.67
N LYS A 234 11.55 -18.60 -53.63
CA LYS A 234 11.11 -17.66 -54.69
C LYS A 234 11.92 -17.83 -55.98
N ASN A 235 12.09 -19.05 -56.49
CA ASN A 235 12.73 -19.28 -57.79
C ASN A 235 12.01 -20.38 -58.58
N GLY A 236 11.22 -19.94 -59.57
CA GLY A 236 11.03 -20.59 -60.86
C GLY A 236 10.25 -21.91 -60.88
N SER A 237 9.08 -21.88 -61.50
CA SER A 237 8.37 -23.04 -62.04
C SER A 237 9.34 -24.05 -62.69
N ASN A 238 9.17 -25.33 -62.35
CA ASN A 238 9.90 -26.54 -62.79
C ASN A 238 11.14 -26.98 -61.98
N GLY A 239 10.89 -27.79 -60.95
CA GLY A 239 11.44 -29.16 -60.90
C GLY A 239 12.95 -29.35 -60.82
N SER A 240 13.72 -28.43 -60.23
CA SER A 240 15.15 -28.65 -59.96
C SER A 240 15.43 -28.77 -58.46
N SER A 241 16.02 -29.89 -58.07
CA SER A 241 16.56 -30.20 -56.73
C SER A 241 17.79 -29.34 -56.43
N GLY A 242 17.59 -28.04 -56.21
CA GLY A 242 18.65 -27.09 -55.88
C GLY A 242 18.56 -26.62 -54.44
N SER A 243 19.71 -26.59 -53.74
CA SER A 243 19.89 -25.78 -52.53
C SER A 243 19.60 -24.32 -52.89
N SER A 244 18.69 -23.66 -52.17
CA SER A 244 18.42 -22.23 -52.37
C SER A 244 18.63 -21.45 -51.08
N THR A 245 19.12 -20.22 -51.18
CA THR A 245 19.36 -19.36 -50.02
C THR A 245 18.54 -18.09 -50.14
N GLN A 246 17.79 -17.78 -49.10
CA GLN A 246 17.06 -16.53 -48.95
C GLN A 246 17.67 -15.73 -47.81
N THR A 247 17.90 -14.45 -48.07
CA THR A 247 18.35 -13.51 -47.03
C THR A 247 17.23 -12.52 -46.76
N THR A 248 16.87 -12.36 -45.50
CA THR A 248 15.91 -11.35 -45.04
C THR A 248 16.54 -10.50 -43.96
N THR A 249 16.23 -9.22 -43.95
CA THR A 249 16.63 -8.33 -42.85
C THR A 249 15.42 -8.10 -41.95
N GLN A 250 15.57 -8.40 -40.67
CA GLN A 250 14.56 -8.14 -39.65
C GLN A 250 15.23 -7.42 -38.48
N ASP A 251 14.71 -6.25 -38.10
CA ASP A 251 15.23 -5.42 -36.99
C ASP A 251 16.75 -5.13 -37.10
N GLY A 252 17.23 -4.92 -38.34
CA GLY A 252 18.65 -4.67 -38.62
C GLY A 252 19.54 -5.92 -38.60
N VAL A 253 18.99 -7.10 -38.30
CA VAL A 253 19.71 -8.38 -38.31
C VAL A 253 19.50 -9.08 -39.66
N THR A 254 20.59 -9.41 -40.33
CA THR A 254 20.59 -10.24 -41.54
C THR A 254 20.39 -11.70 -41.16
N ILE A 255 19.30 -12.28 -41.63
CA ILE A 255 18.93 -13.69 -41.43
C ILE A 255 19.10 -14.41 -42.75
N THR A 256 19.88 -15.47 -42.73
CA THR A 256 20.11 -16.33 -43.89
C THR A 256 19.37 -17.64 -43.66
N THR A 257 18.45 -17.98 -44.56
CA THR A 257 17.76 -19.27 -44.57
C THR A 257 18.18 -20.04 -45.80
N THR A 258 18.76 -21.23 -45.61
CA THR A 258 19.14 -22.14 -46.68
C THR A 258 18.17 -23.30 -46.71
N TYR A 259 17.51 -23.50 -47.85
CA TYR A 259 16.53 -24.55 -48.10
C TYR A 259 17.18 -25.68 -48.92
N ASN A 260 17.19 -26.90 -48.36
CA ASN A 260 17.71 -28.13 -48.95
C ASN A 260 16.63 -29.23 -48.94
N ASN A 261 16.04 -29.52 -50.09
CA ASN A 261 14.95 -30.49 -50.25
C ASN A 261 13.72 -30.20 -49.39
N ASN A 262 13.63 -30.79 -48.19
CA ASN A 262 12.53 -30.61 -47.24
C ASN A 262 13.00 -29.98 -45.91
N GLU A 263 14.27 -29.59 -45.80
CA GLU A 263 14.88 -29.03 -44.59
C GLU A 263 15.36 -27.59 -44.84
N ALA A 264 15.01 -26.69 -43.93
CA ALA A 264 15.49 -25.32 -43.91
C ALA A 264 16.44 -25.12 -42.75
N THR A 265 17.61 -24.55 -43.01
CA THR A 265 18.58 -24.13 -42.00
C THR A 265 18.56 -22.61 -41.90
N VAL A 266 18.23 -22.10 -40.72
CA VAL A 266 18.26 -20.66 -40.40
C VAL A 266 19.56 -20.34 -39.66
N ASN A 267 20.22 -19.28 -40.08
CA ASN A 267 21.46 -18.78 -39.48
C ASN A 267 21.43 -17.25 -39.38
N PHE A 268 21.72 -16.71 -38.20
CA PHE A 268 21.91 -15.28 -37.99
C PHE A 268 22.84 -15.02 -36.79
N ASN A 269 23.43 -13.84 -36.74
CA ASN A 269 24.20 -13.41 -35.58
C ASN A 269 23.33 -12.56 -34.67
N THR A 270 23.50 -12.74 -33.35
CA THR A 270 22.87 -11.91 -32.33
C THR A 270 23.90 -11.53 -31.26
N THR A 271 23.51 -10.65 -30.34
CA THR A 271 24.32 -10.27 -29.19
C THR A 271 23.76 -10.92 -27.94
N ASN A 272 24.62 -11.58 -27.17
CA ASN A 272 24.36 -12.06 -25.83
C ASN A 272 24.58 -10.92 -24.83
N ASP A 273 23.52 -10.15 -24.61
CA ASP A 273 23.40 -9.17 -23.53
C ASP A 273 21.98 -9.20 -22.96
N ALA A 274 21.81 -8.65 -21.75
CA ALA A 274 20.53 -8.67 -21.05
C ALA A 274 19.40 -8.02 -21.84
N GLN A 275 19.66 -6.91 -22.55
CA GLN A 275 18.65 -6.17 -23.29
C GLN A 275 18.09 -7.02 -24.46
N MET A 276 18.98 -7.59 -25.26
CA MET A 276 18.63 -8.40 -26.40
C MET A 276 17.93 -9.69 -25.99
N LEU A 277 18.40 -10.35 -24.93
CA LEU A 277 17.78 -11.58 -24.42
C LEU A 277 16.39 -11.34 -23.84
N LEU A 278 16.20 -10.27 -23.06
CA LEU A 278 14.88 -9.90 -22.55
C LEU A 278 13.92 -9.48 -23.68
N ALA A 279 14.41 -8.87 -24.75
CA ALA A 279 13.59 -8.60 -25.93
C ALA A 279 13.11 -9.90 -26.61
N GLN A 280 13.97 -10.92 -26.70
CA GLN A 280 13.55 -12.24 -27.19
C GLN A 280 12.56 -12.92 -26.23
N ALA A 281 12.77 -12.82 -24.92
CA ALA A 281 11.83 -13.35 -23.93
C ALA A 281 10.46 -12.67 -24.05
N ALA A 282 10.44 -11.35 -24.25
CA ALA A 282 9.23 -10.58 -24.52
C ALA A 282 8.55 -11.04 -25.82
N ASN A 283 9.30 -11.36 -26.87
CA ASN A 283 8.74 -11.88 -28.13
C ASN A 283 8.05 -13.24 -27.93
N ILE A 284 8.64 -14.16 -27.15
CA ILE A 284 8.01 -15.44 -26.79
C ILE A 284 6.67 -15.18 -26.10
N MET A 285 6.69 -14.36 -25.05
CA MET A 285 5.48 -14.03 -24.29
C MET A 285 4.45 -13.28 -25.13
N GLN A 286 4.88 -12.42 -26.06
CA GLN A 286 3.98 -11.70 -26.96
C GLN A 286 3.26 -12.67 -27.90
N VAL A 287 3.95 -13.63 -28.50
CA VAL A 287 3.30 -14.63 -29.36
C VAL A 287 2.29 -15.44 -28.54
N LEU A 288 2.67 -15.91 -27.35
CA LEU A 288 1.77 -16.68 -26.48
C LEU A 288 0.53 -15.89 -26.06
N ASN A 289 0.70 -14.66 -25.59
CA ASN A 289 -0.39 -13.80 -25.12
C ASN A 289 -1.30 -13.29 -26.24
N THR A 290 -0.79 -13.16 -27.47
CA THR A 290 -1.59 -12.65 -28.60
C THR A 290 -2.31 -13.78 -29.34
N GLN A 291 -1.65 -14.92 -29.52
CA GLN A 291 -2.23 -16.04 -30.24
C GLN A 291 -3.14 -16.88 -29.35
N CYS A 292 -2.88 -16.96 -28.04
CA CYS A 292 -3.64 -17.76 -27.09
C CYS A 292 -3.95 -19.16 -27.65
N PRO A 293 -2.94 -19.97 -27.97
CA PRO A 293 -3.16 -21.21 -28.69
C PRO A 293 -3.93 -22.22 -27.85
N LEU A 294 -4.66 -23.12 -28.51
CA LEU A 294 -5.20 -24.31 -27.85
C LEU A 294 -4.07 -25.19 -27.31
N VAL A 295 -4.37 -25.91 -26.23
CA VAL A 295 -3.51 -26.99 -25.74
C VAL A 295 -4.18 -28.33 -26.07
N ARG A 296 -3.39 -29.37 -26.31
CA ARG A 296 -3.91 -30.71 -26.58
C ARG A 296 -4.35 -31.44 -25.31
N SER A 297 -5.26 -32.40 -25.49
CA SER A 297 -5.71 -33.30 -24.43
C SER A 297 -4.61 -34.28 -24.01
N THR A 298 -4.59 -34.65 -22.72
CA THR A 298 -3.70 -35.66 -22.17
C THR A 298 -3.84 -37.02 -22.86
N ASN A 299 -5.05 -37.36 -23.31
CA ASN A 299 -5.37 -38.69 -23.83
C ASN A 299 -5.46 -38.76 -25.36
N ASN A 300 -5.49 -37.60 -26.04
CA ASN A 300 -5.58 -37.53 -27.50
C ASN A 300 -4.92 -36.24 -28.00
N GLU A 301 -3.80 -36.38 -28.71
CA GLU A 301 -3.04 -35.24 -29.21
C GLU A 301 -3.80 -34.39 -30.26
N ASN A 302 -4.79 -34.98 -30.92
CA ASN A 302 -5.60 -34.33 -31.95
C ASN A 302 -6.92 -33.74 -31.41
N ALA A 303 -7.10 -33.74 -30.09
CA ALA A 303 -8.25 -33.14 -29.43
C ALA A 303 -7.79 -31.97 -28.58
N ALA A 304 -8.56 -30.88 -28.59
CA ALA A 304 -8.39 -29.79 -27.64
C ALA A 304 -8.55 -30.31 -26.21
N GLY A 305 -7.63 -29.91 -25.34
CA GLY A 305 -7.56 -30.28 -23.95
C GLY A 305 -7.94 -29.14 -23.01
N ASN A 306 -7.42 -29.23 -21.79
CA ASN A 306 -7.54 -28.22 -20.74
C ASN A 306 -6.26 -28.22 -19.90
N GLY A 307 -6.30 -27.59 -18.71
CA GLY A 307 -5.18 -27.54 -17.79
C GLY A 307 -4.83 -28.84 -17.07
N SER A 308 -5.55 -29.95 -17.32
CA SER A 308 -5.35 -31.22 -16.61
C SER A 308 -3.93 -31.80 -16.68
N PRO A 309 -3.13 -31.65 -17.77
CA PRO A 309 -1.75 -32.14 -17.77
C PRO A 309 -0.87 -31.52 -16.67
N TRP A 310 -1.24 -30.35 -16.17
CA TRP A 310 -0.52 -29.63 -15.11
C TRP A 310 -1.31 -29.60 -13.79
N GLY A 311 -2.33 -30.45 -13.65
CA GLY A 311 -3.19 -30.47 -12.46
C GLY A 311 -4.06 -29.22 -12.28
N LEU A 312 -4.26 -28.44 -13.33
CA LEU A 312 -5.07 -27.21 -13.31
C LEU A 312 -6.51 -27.53 -13.72
N SER A 313 -7.50 -27.04 -12.96
CA SER A 313 -8.93 -27.24 -13.26
C SER A 313 -9.46 -26.33 -14.37
N THR A 314 -8.68 -25.34 -14.79
CA THR A 314 -9.09 -24.35 -15.80
C THR A 314 -9.15 -24.99 -17.19
N SER A 315 -10.21 -24.67 -17.93
CA SER A 315 -10.42 -25.12 -19.31
C SER A 315 -10.34 -23.96 -20.28
N GLY A 316 -9.97 -24.23 -21.52
CA GLY A 316 -9.86 -23.23 -22.57
C GLY A 316 -8.49 -23.25 -23.25
N ASN A 317 -8.13 -22.13 -23.85
CA ASN A 317 -6.83 -21.96 -24.49
C ASN A 317 -5.73 -21.62 -23.47
N ALA A 318 -4.47 -21.55 -23.94
CA ALA A 318 -3.31 -21.30 -23.08
C ALA A 318 -3.42 -20.01 -22.27
N CYS A 319 -3.99 -18.93 -22.81
CA CYS A 319 -4.16 -17.67 -22.07
C CYS A 319 -5.19 -17.77 -20.94
N GLN A 320 -6.16 -18.68 -21.04
CA GLN A 320 -7.13 -18.94 -19.97
C GLN A 320 -6.51 -19.86 -18.92
N ILE A 321 -5.82 -20.92 -19.34
CA ILE A 321 -5.21 -21.90 -18.44
C ILE A 321 -4.08 -21.28 -17.62
N PHE A 322 -3.19 -20.52 -18.26
CA PHE A 322 -1.98 -19.94 -17.68
C PHE A 322 -2.06 -18.43 -17.52
N GLN A 323 -3.28 -17.90 -17.31
CA GLN A 323 -3.53 -16.45 -17.27
C GLN A 323 -2.59 -15.75 -16.28
N GLN A 324 -2.44 -16.32 -15.09
CA GLN A 324 -1.61 -15.74 -14.05
C GLN A 324 -0.13 -15.87 -14.41
N GLU A 325 0.34 -17.06 -14.78
CA GLU A 325 1.73 -17.31 -15.13
C GLU A 325 2.17 -16.41 -16.30
N PHE A 326 1.32 -16.23 -17.31
CA PHE A 326 1.61 -15.34 -18.43
C PHE A 326 1.71 -13.87 -17.98
N SER A 327 0.81 -13.43 -17.11
CA SER A 327 0.79 -12.06 -16.57
C SER A 327 2.04 -11.77 -15.72
N GLU A 328 2.37 -12.67 -14.80
CA GLU A 328 3.50 -12.48 -13.89
C GLU A 328 4.84 -12.56 -14.63
N VAL A 329 5.03 -13.53 -15.52
CA VAL A 329 6.25 -13.63 -16.33
C VAL A 329 6.41 -12.41 -17.24
N THR A 330 5.32 -11.91 -17.85
CA THR A 330 5.36 -10.68 -18.66
C THR A 330 5.77 -9.46 -17.82
N SER A 331 5.25 -9.37 -16.59
CA SER A 331 5.59 -8.30 -15.65
C SER A 331 7.03 -8.40 -15.17
N MET A 332 7.54 -9.61 -14.90
CA MET A 332 8.95 -9.86 -14.57
C MET A 332 9.87 -9.41 -15.70
N ILE A 333 9.55 -9.74 -16.95
CA ILE A 333 10.33 -9.29 -18.13
C ILE A 333 10.34 -7.76 -18.23
N LYS A 334 9.19 -7.11 -18.04
CA LYS A 334 9.10 -5.64 -18.07
C LYS A 334 9.94 -4.98 -16.97
N ASN A 335 9.86 -5.49 -15.74
CA ASN A 335 10.68 -5.00 -14.63
C ASN A 335 12.17 -5.22 -14.90
N ALA A 336 12.54 -6.37 -15.45
CA ALA A 336 13.92 -6.68 -15.84
C ALA A 336 14.43 -5.77 -16.98
N GLN A 337 13.59 -5.42 -17.95
CA GLN A 337 13.95 -4.45 -19.01
C GLN A 337 14.22 -3.06 -18.42
N GLU A 338 13.42 -2.63 -17.44
CA GLU A 338 13.66 -1.38 -16.73
C GLU A 338 14.96 -1.45 -15.90
N ILE A 339 15.27 -2.58 -15.26
CA ILE A 339 16.58 -2.78 -14.59
C ILE A 339 17.74 -2.54 -15.56
N VAL A 340 17.66 -3.06 -16.78
CA VAL A 340 18.70 -2.86 -17.80
C VAL A 340 18.77 -1.40 -18.30
N ALA A 341 17.62 -0.70 -18.40
CA ALA A 341 17.64 0.72 -18.71
C ALA A 341 18.31 1.55 -17.60
N GLN A 342 17.99 1.25 -16.33
CA GLN A 342 18.62 1.89 -15.17
C GLN A 342 20.10 1.53 -15.04
N SER A 343 20.49 0.30 -15.39
CA SER A 343 21.90 -0.12 -15.37
C SER A 343 22.75 0.73 -16.31
N ALA A 344 22.24 1.07 -17.50
CA ALA A 344 22.92 1.96 -18.43
C ALA A 344 23.09 3.39 -17.87
N ILE A 345 22.07 3.91 -17.17
CA ILE A 345 22.14 5.22 -16.49
C ILE A 345 23.19 5.19 -15.38
N ALA A 346 23.15 4.19 -14.50
CA ALA A 346 24.11 4.03 -13.42
C ALA A 346 25.54 3.92 -13.98
N ASN A 347 25.76 3.08 -15.00
CA ASN A 347 27.08 2.88 -15.63
C ASN A 347 27.65 4.17 -16.23
N THR A 348 26.82 4.98 -16.91
CA THR A 348 27.24 6.26 -17.52
C THR A 348 27.61 7.31 -16.47
N ASN A 349 27.02 7.24 -15.27
CA ASN A 349 27.16 8.25 -14.22
C ASN A 349 28.03 7.78 -13.03
N GLN A 350 28.87 6.74 -13.20
CA GLN A 350 29.77 6.25 -12.13
C GLN A 350 30.86 7.24 -11.74
N LYS A 351 31.27 8.14 -12.66
CA LYS A 351 32.37 9.08 -12.40
C LYS A 351 31.87 10.29 -11.62
N ALA A 352 32.00 10.24 -10.29
CA ALA A 352 31.85 11.38 -9.41
C ALA A 352 33.12 11.51 -8.55
N GLU A 353 33.77 12.68 -8.60
CA GLU A 353 34.96 12.98 -7.80
C GLU A 353 34.91 14.43 -7.33
N ILE A 354 35.43 14.69 -6.13
CA ILE A 354 35.57 16.05 -5.60
C ILE A 354 36.90 16.62 -6.08
N SER A 355 36.85 17.64 -6.94
CA SER A 355 38.08 18.23 -7.52
C SER A 355 38.92 19.02 -6.52
N ASN A 356 38.32 19.58 -5.46
CA ASN A 356 39.03 20.35 -4.44
C ASN A 356 38.57 20.02 -3.01
N PRO A 357 39.02 18.90 -2.43
CA PRO A 357 38.54 18.44 -1.12
C PRO A 357 38.88 19.41 0.04
N SER A 358 40.04 20.06 -0.02
CA SER A 358 40.56 20.90 1.09
C SER A 358 39.84 22.23 1.28
N ASN A 359 39.14 22.71 0.25
CA ASN A 359 38.38 23.97 0.30
C ASN A 359 37.03 23.83 -0.42
N PHE A 360 36.37 22.70 -0.20
CA PHE A 360 35.11 22.37 -0.85
C PHE A 360 34.02 23.38 -0.50
N ASN A 361 33.42 24.00 -1.51
CA ASN A 361 32.27 24.86 -1.38
C ASN A 361 31.04 24.20 -2.06
N PRO A 362 30.01 23.79 -1.31
CA PRO A 362 28.85 23.09 -1.88
C PRO A 362 28.02 23.95 -2.85
N PHE A 363 28.18 25.27 -2.87
CA PHE A 363 27.50 26.15 -3.82
C PHE A 363 28.16 26.21 -5.20
N THR A 364 29.47 25.96 -5.30
CA THR A 364 30.25 26.13 -6.53
C THR A 364 30.92 24.85 -7.01
N ASP A 365 31.29 23.95 -6.10
CA ASP A 365 32.17 22.81 -6.39
C ASP A 365 31.39 21.49 -6.55
N ALA A 366 30.05 21.56 -6.48
CA ALA A 366 29.15 20.41 -6.53
C ALA A 366 28.70 20.00 -7.95
N GLY A 367 29.45 20.35 -8.99
CA GLY A 367 29.07 20.03 -10.39
C GLY A 367 28.88 18.53 -10.67
N PHE A 368 29.59 17.66 -9.93
CA PHE A 368 29.44 16.21 -10.00
C PHE A 368 28.12 15.69 -9.40
N ALA A 369 27.44 16.49 -8.55
CA ALA A 369 26.30 16.04 -7.76
C ALA A 369 25.11 15.62 -8.63
N GLN A 370 24.95 16.22 -9.81
CA GLN A 370 23.89 15.84 -10.74
C GLN A 370 24.06 14.41 -11.28
N SER A 371 25.28 14.04 -11.64
CA SER A 371 25.61 12.67 -12.07
C SER A 371 25.53 11.71 -10.90
N MET A 372 26.05 12.11 -9.73
CA MET A 372 25.94 11.33 -8.49
C MET A 372 24.47 11.02 -8.15
N LEU A 373 23.57 12.00 -8.25
CA LEU A 373 22.14 11.84 -7.99
C LEU A 373 21.50 10.86 -8.98
N LYS A 374 21.77 11.01 -10.28
CA LYS A 374 21.27 10.09 -11.32
C LYS A 374 21.74 8.66 -11.09
N ASN A 375 22.99 8.48 -10.69
CA ASN A 375 23.56 7.18 -10.38
C ASN A 375 22.89 6.56 -9.14
N ALA A 376 22.74 7.32 -8.05
CA ALA A 376 22.06 6.84 -6.84
C ALA A 376 20.60 6.44 -7.10
N GLN A 377 19.85 7.28 -7.83
CA GLN A 377 18.47 6.99 -8.23
C GLN A 377 18.36 5.74 -9.10
N ALA A 378 19.26 5.58 -10.06
CA ALA A 378 19.29 4.39 -10.91
C ALA A 378 19.55 3.11 -10.11
N GLN A 379 20.53 3.13 -9.19
CA GLN A 379 20.81 1.99 -8.33
C GLN A 379 19.66 1.64 -7.39
N ALA A 380 19.04 2.64 -6.75
CA ALA A 380 17.87 2.44 -5.90
C ALA A 380 16.68 1.87 -6.71
N SER A 381 16.46 2.37 -7.92
CA SER A 381 15.44 1.87 -8.84
C SER A 381 15.68 0.40 -9.21
N MET A 382 16.92 0.05 -9.59
CA MET A 382 17.29 -1.34 -9.90
C MET A 382 17.02 -2.30 -8.75
N PHE A 383 17.38 -1.92 -7.52
CA PHE A 383 17.10 -2.75 -6.33
C PHE A 383 15.59 -2.92 -6.10
N ASN A 384 14.82 -1.83 -6.17
CA ASN A 384 13.37 -1.86 -6.02
C ASN A 384 12.66 -2.69 -7.11
N LEU A 385 13.18 -2.68 -8.34
CA LEU A 385 12.68 -3.50 -9.44
C LEU A 385 13.04 -4.98 -9.25
N ALA A 386 14.22 -5.30 -8.71
CA ALA A 386 14.58 -6.67 -8.36
C ALA A 386 13.64 -7.25 -7.29
N GLU A 387 13.31 -6.44 -6.27
CA GLU A 387 12.26 -6.73 -5.28
C GLU A 387 10.88 -6.95 -5.93
N GLN A 388 10.52 -6.16 -6.95
CA GLN A 388 9.28 -6.36 -7.68
C GLN A 388 9.27 -7.68 -8.44
N VAL A 389 10.35 -8.04 -9.15
CA VAL A 389 10.47 -9.34 -9.85
C VAL A 389 10.28 -10.50 -8.86
N LYS A 390 10.85 -10.40 -7.66
CA LYS A 390 10.61 -11.37 -6.57
C LYS A 390 9.14 -11.42 -6.17
N LYS A 391 8.46 -10.28 -6.00
CA LYS A 391 7.03 -10.23 -5.66
C LYS A 391 6.14 -10.84 -6.75
N ASN A 392 6.44 -10.60 -8.03
CA ASN A 392 5.75 -11.23 -9.15
C ASN A 392 5.84 -12.77 -9.09
N LEU A 393 7.02 -13.29 -8.74
CA LEU A 393 7.20 -14.71 -8.50
C LEU A 393 6.39 -15.21 -7.29
N GLU A 394 6.41 -14.49 -6.17
CA GLU A 394 5.65 -14.83 -4.97
C GLU A 394 4.14 -14.93 -5.26
N VAL A 395 3.61 -14.08 -6.15
CA VAL A 395 2.22 -14.17 -6.61
C VAL A 395 1.92 -15.53 -7.28
N MET A 396 2.83 -16.05 -8.10
CA MET A 396 2.69 -17.39 -8.69
C MET A 396 2.89 -18.50 -7.65
N GLN A 397 3.87 -18.37 -6.75
CA GLN A 397 4.15 -19.37 -5.71
C GLN A 397 3.01 -19.52 -4.70
N ASN A 398 2.34 -18.42 -4.38
CA ASN A 398 1.22 -18.40 -3.45
C ASN A 398 -0.11 -18.82 -4.11
N ASN A 399 -0.14 -19.02 -5.42
CA ASN A 399 -1.31 -19.56 -6.10
C ASN A 399 -1.31 -21.08 -6.02
N ASN A 400 -2.09 -21.64 -5.09
CA ASN A 400 -2.26 -23.07 -4.92
C ASN A 400 -3.21 -23.67 -5.98
N ASN A 401 -2.88 -23.48 -7.26
CA ASN A 401 -3.73 -23.85 -8.40
C ASN A 401 -3.50 -25.27 -8.94
N VAL A 402 -2.44 -25.95 -8.49
CA VAL A 402 -2.10 -27.33 -8.91
C VAL A 402 -2.70 -28.32 -7.92
N ASP A 403 -3.40 -29.34 -8.43
CA ASP A 403 -3.89 -30.45 -7.63
C ASP A 403 -2.72 -31.29 -7.06
N GLU A 404 -2.62 -31.34 -5.72
CA GLU A 404 -1.59 -32.12 -5.01
C GLU A 404 -1.61 -33.62 -5.38
N LYS A 405 -2.76 -34.13 -5.84
CA LYS A 405 -2.98 -35.52 -6.25
C LYS A 405 -2.68 -35.75 -7.72
N LEU A 406 -2.11 -34.77 -8.42
CA LEU A 406 -1.65 -34.93 -9.80
C LEU A 406 -0.76 -36.17 -9.91
N ALA A 407 -1.10 -37.05 -10.84
CA ALA A 407 -0.29 -38.22 -11.13
C ALA A 407 0.91 -37.83 -11.98
N GLY A 408 2.12 -38.22 -11.57
CA GLY A 408 3.34 -38.03 -12.35
C GLY A 408 4.19 -36.83 -11.89
N PHE A 409 4.74 -36.08 -12.84
CA PHE A 409 5.62 -34.95 -12.54
C PHE A 409 4.83 -33.82 -11.88
N GLY A 410 5.38 -33.24 -10.80
CA GLY A 410 4.70 -32.25 -9.98
C GLY A 410 3.82 -32.83 -8.86
N GLN A 411 3.78 -34.16 -8.67
CA GLN A 411 3.01 -34.79 -7.59
C GLN A 411 3.39 -34.25 -6.21
N GLY A 412 2.38 -33.95 -5.38
CA GLY A 412 2.56 -33.42 -4.02
C GLY A 412 2.86 -31.92 -3.94
N MET A 413 2.96 -31.23 -5.07
CA MET A 413 3.13 -29.78 -5.13
C MET A 413 1.78 -29.10 -5.36
N THR A 414 1.61 -27.90 -4.80
CA THR A 414 0.32 -27.18 -4.83
C THR A 414 0.33 -25.97 -5.76
N ASN A 415 1.50 -25.48 -6.18
CA ASN A 415 1.62 -24.32 -7.07
C ASN A 415 2.45 -24.63 -8.32
N PHE A 416 2.12 -23.95 -9.42
CA PHE A 416 2.75 -24.14 -10.73
C PHE A 416 4.27 -23.96 -10.71
N VAL A 417 4.77 -23.03 -9.89
CA VAL A 417 6.21 -22.73 -9.82
C VAL A 417 6.99 -23.94 -9.33
N SER A 418 6.61 -24.47 -8.17
CA SER A 418 7.28 -25.62 -7.55
C SER A 418 7.04 -26.92 -8.30
N ALA A 419 5.84 -27.10 -8.87
CA ALA A 419 5.48 -28.30 -9.61
C ALA A 419 6.20 -28.42 -10.95
N PHE A 420 6.38 -27.30 -11.67
CA PHE A 420 6.86 -27.33 -13.06
C PHE A 420 7.97 -26.32 -13.34
N LEU A 421 7.71 -25.02 -13.15
CA LEU A 421 8.59 -23.95 -13.64
C LEU A 421 10.00 -23.99 -13.02
N ALA A 422 10.09 -24.30 -11.73
CA ALA A 422 11.33 -24.42 -10.97
C ALA A 422 11.85 -25.87 -10.86
N ALA A 423 11.31 -26.78 -11.67
CA ALA A 423 11.65 -28.19 -11.66
C ALA A 423 12.26 -28.62 -13.01
N CYS A 424 12.98 -29.75 -12.99
CA CYS A 424 13.48 -30.40 -14.19
C CYS A 424 13.47 -31.92 -14.01
N HIS A 425 13.26 -32.66 -15.10
CA HIS A 425 13.30 -34.12 -15.09
C HIS A 425 14.74 -34.64 -14.91
N ASN A 426 14.85 -35.90 -14.43
CA ASN A 426 16.12 -36.61 -14.38
C ASN A 426 16.72 -36.76 -15.79
N GLY A 427 18.02 -36.54 -15.94
CA GLY A 427 18.72 -36.53 -17.24
C GLY A 427 18.90 -35.15 -17.86
N GLY A 428 18.50 -34.08 -17.15
CA GLY A 428 18.78 -32.70 -17.54
C GLY A 428 17.91 -32.19 -18.70
N GLY A 429 17.97 -30.89 -18.93
CA GLY A 429 17.20 -30.18 -19.95
C GLY A 429 17.47 -28.69 -19.85
N THR A 430 17.68 -28.03 -20.98
CA THR A 430 18.03 -26.59 -21.14
C THR A 430 19.09 -26.04 -20.18
N LEU A 431 19.94 -26.92 -19.64
CA LEU A 431 21.02 -26.47 -18.79
C LEU A 431 22.06 -25.69 -19.63
N PRO A 432 22.77 -24.66 -19.10
CA PRO A 432 23.75 -23.88 -19.85
C PRO A 432 24.80 -24.74 -20.59
N ASN A 433 25.03 -25.97 -20.15
CA ASN A 433 25.93 -26.92 -20.81
C ASN A 433 25.23 -27.91 -21.75
N GLU A 434 23.94 -28.21 -21.57
CA GLU A 434 23.26 -29.31 -22.26
C GLU A 434 22.34 -28.84 -23.40
N GLY A 435 21.59 -27.74 -23.22
CA GLY A 435 20.54 -27.34 -24.15
C GLY A 435 19.30 -28.26 -24.10
N VAL A 436 18.43 -28.23 -25.12
CA VAL A 436 17.19 -29.02 -25.11
C VAL A 436 17.46 -30.52 -25.24
N THR A 437 16.83 -31.31 -24.38
CA THR A 437 16.88 -32.78 -24.34
C THR A 437 15.48 -33.38 -24.52
N ASN A 438 15.39 -34.69 -24.72
CA ASN A 438 14.13 -35.44 -24.75
C ASN A 438 13.35 -35.45 -23.41
N ASN A 439 13.97 -34.96 -22.32
CA ASN A 439 13.37 -34.87 -20.99
C ASN A 439 13.05 -33.41 -20.60
N THR A 440 13.24 -32.44 -21.50
CA THR A 440 12.99 -31.01 -21.19
C THR A 440 11.49 -30.68 -21.11
N TRP A 441 10.65 -31.37 -21.88
CA TRP A 441 9.23 -31.09 -21.97
C TRP A 441 8.49 -31.28 -20.63
N GLY A 442 7.44 -30.49 -20.40
CA GLY A 442 6.59 -30.63 -19.22
C GLY A 442 7.22 -30.11 -17.91
N ALA A 443 8.45 -29.62 -17.97
CA ALA A 443 9.17 -29.02 -16.85
C ALA A 443 9.86 -27.71 -17.27
N GLY A 444 10.22 -26.88 -16.31
CA GLY A 444 10.88 -25.60 -16.58
C GLY A 444 12.30 -25.78 -17.09
N CYS A 445 13.11 -26.59 -16.43
CA CYS A 445 14.48 -26.93 -16.86
C CYS A 445 15.39 -25.70 -17.15
N ALA A 446 15.09 -24.52 -16.61
CA ALA A 446 15.78 -23.28 -16.95
C ALA A 446 16.48 -22.65 -15.73
N TYR A 447 16.90 -23.42 -14.73
CA TYR A 447 17.51 -22.93 -13.48
C TYR A 447 16.64 -21.98 -12.65
N VAL A 448 15.32 -21.99 -12.85
CA VAL A 448 14.43 -21.06 -12.15
C VAL A 448 14.56 -21.25 -10.63
N GLY A 449 14.59 -22.49 -10.10
CA GLY A 449 14.72 -22.75 -8.66
C GLY A 449 16.01 -22.19 -8.05
N GLU A 450 17.15 -22.40 -8.72
CA GLU A 450 18.45 -21.90 -8.32
C GLU A 450 18.51 -20.37 -8.40
N THR A 451 17.96 -19.78 -9.47
CA THR A 451 17.92 -18.32 -9.64
C THR A 451 17.00 -17.67 -8.60
N ILE A 452 15.90 -18.29 -8.20
CA ILE A 452 15.04 -17.81 -7.10
C ILE A 452 15.84 -17.73 -5.79
N THR A 453 16.60 -18.79 -5.49
CA THR A 453 17.44 -18.84 -4.28
C THR A 453 18.53 -17.77 -4.34
N ALA A 454 19.20 -17.63 -5.48
CA ALA A 454 20.23 -16.62 -5.68
C ALA A 454 19.68 -15.17 -5.61
N LEU A 455 18.48 -14.91 -6.15
CA LEU A 455 17.81 -13.62 -6.04
C LEU A 455 17.48 -13.29 -4.59
N ASN A 456 16.89 -14.22 -3.85
CA ASN A 456 16.57 -14.02 -2.42
C ASN A 456 17.83 -13.74 -1.59
N ASN A 457 18.91 -14.48 -1.83
CA ASN A 457 20.17 -14.30 -1.11
C ASN A 457 20.85 -12.97 -1.46
N SER A 458 20.90 -12.62 -2.75
CA SER A 458 21.50 -11.35 -3.20
C SER A 458 20.75 -10.14 -2.65
N ILE A 459 19.42 -10.14 -2.68
CA ILE A 459 18.58 -9.11 -2.07
C ILE A 459 18.89 -8.97 -0.57
N ALA A 460 18.89 -10.10 0.17
CA ALA A 460 19.11 -10.08 1.61
C ALA A 460 20.51 -9.54 1.97
N HIS A 461 21.52 -9.88 1.17
CA HIS A 461 22.89 -9.41 1.39
C HIS A 461 23.08 -7.94 0.99
N PHE A 462 22.37 -7.46 -0.03
CA PHE A 462 22.48 -6.10 -0.55
C PHE A 462 21.79 -5.04 0.32
N GLY A 463 21.04 -5.43 1.35
CA GLY A 463 20.31 -4.50 2.23
C GLY A 463 21.18 -3.46 2.94
N THR A 464 22.48 -3.74 3.14
CA THR A 464 23.40 -2.74 3.72
C THR A 464 23.83 -1.69 2.69
N GLN A 465 24.08 -2.09 1.45
CA GLN A 465 24.39 -1.20 0.33
C GLN A 465 23.17 -0.34 -0.04
N GLU A 466 21.95 -0.87 0.07
CA GLU A 466 20.72 -0.10 -0.17
C GLU A 466 20.63 1.14 0.73
N GLN A 467 20.87 1.00 2.03
CA GLN A 467 20.86 2.13 2.97
C GLN A 467 21.93 3.17 2.63
N GLN A 468 23.10 2.70 2.18
CA GLN A 468 24.20 3.56 1.78
C GLN A 468 23.90 4.31 0.47
N ILE A 469 23.25 3.66 -0.51
CA ILE A 469 22.76 4.28 -1.73
C ILE A 469 21.73 5.36 -1.39
N GLN A 470 20.80 5.08 -0.48
CA GLN A 470 19.79 6.06 -0.06
C GLN A 470 20.43 7.28 0.63
N GLN A 471 21.46 7.08 1.45
CA GLN A 471 22.22 8.18 2.04
C GLN A 471 22.94 9.00 0.96
N ALA A 472 23.56 8.33 -0.02
CA ALA A 472 24.22 9.00 -1.14
C ALA A 472 23.24 9.80 -2.01
N GLU A 473 22.04 9.27 -2.24
CA GLU A 473 20.97 9.97 -2.95
C GLU A 473 20.58 11.27 -2.23
N ASN A 474 20.33 11.21 -0.92
CA ASN A 474 19.95 12.38 -0.13
C ASN A 474 21.05 13.45 -0.11
N ILE A 475 22.33 13.04 0.00
CA ILE A 475 23.47 13.95 -0.07
C ILE A 475 23.57 14.57 -1.46
N ALA A 476 23.39 13.79 -2.53
CA ALA A 476 23.45 14.26 -3.90
C ALA A 476 22.30 15.22 -4.24
N ASP A 477 21.05 14.93 -3.84
CA ASP A 477 19.92 15.86 -3.98
C ASP A 477 20.19 17.16 -3.23
N THR A 478 20.70 17.05 -2.01
CA THR A 478 21.03 18.23 -1.20
C THR A 478 22.12 19.06 -1.87
N LEU A 479 23.14 18.46 -2.46
CA LEU A 479 24.19 19.16 -3.19
C LEU A 479 23.66 19.83 -4.48
N VAL A 480 22.85 19.12 -5.28
CA VAL A 480 22.22 19.68 -6.49
C VAL A 480 21.36 20.90 -6.14
N ASN A 481 20.62 20.81 -5.03
CA ASN A 481 19.66 21.82 -4.59
C ASN A 481 20.16 22.65 -3.39
N PHE A 482 21.47 22.78 -3.18
CA PHE A 482 22.04 23.21 -1.90
C PHE A 482 21.51 24.56 -1.41
N LYS A 483 21.49 25.57 -2.30
CA LYS A 483 20.95 26.89 -1.97
C LYS A 483 19.48 26.83 -1.55
N SER A 484 18.67 26.03 -2.24
CA SER A 484 17.25 25.87 -1.93
C SER A 484 17.05 25.17 -0.59
N ARG A 485 17.76 24.04 -0.36
CA ARG A 485 17.70 23.26 0.89
C ARG A 485 18.21 24.04 2.09
N TYR A 486 19.25 24.85 1.91
CA TYR A 486 19.77 25.73 2.95
C TYR A 486 18.77 26.84 3.33
N ASN A 487 18.10 27.45 2.35
CA ASN A 487 17.02 28.42 2.61
C ASN A 487 15.82 27.75 3.29
N GLU A 488 15.47 26.53 2.88
CA GLU A 488 14.42 25.72 3.47
C GLU A 488 14.69 25.43 4.96
N LEU A 489 15.95 25.16 5.33
CA LEU A 489 16.37 24.99 6.71
C LEU A 489 16.11 26.25 7.54
N GLY A 490 16.46 27.44 7.03
CA GLY A 490 16.19 28.71 7.70
C GLY A 490 14.69 29.02 7.83
N ASN A 491 13.89 28.72 6.80
CA ASN A 491 12.44 28.86 6.87
C ASN A 491 11.81 27.90 7.89
N THR A 492 12.34 26.68 7.99
CA THR A 492 11.90 25.69 8.97
C THR A 492 12.26 26.14 10.39
N TYR A 493 13.45 26.71 10.60
CA TYR A 493 13.84 27.35 11.85
C TYR A 493 12.83 28.43 12.29
N ASN A 494 12.48 29.36 11.39
CA ASN A 494 11.51 30.42 11.67
C ASN A 494 10.11 29.86 12.02
N SER A 495 9.71 28.79 11.34
CA SER A 495 8.44 28.10 11.59
C SER A 495 8.41 27.42 12.96
N ILE A 496 9.53 26.79 13.37
CA ILE A 496 9.69 26.19 14.70
C ILE A 496 9.61 27.26 15.79
N THR A 497 10.32 28.37 15.65
CA THR A 497 10.29 29.48 16.61
C THR A 497 8.88 30.05 16.77
N THR A 498 8.15 30.16 15.66
CA THR A 498 6.73 30.61 15.66
C THR A 498 5.79 29.57 16.28
N ALA A 499 6.06 28.27 16.11
CA ALA A 499 5.27 27.21 16.72
C ALA A 499 5.54 27.14 18.23
N LEU A 500 6.79 27.26 18.66
CA LEU A 500 7.20 27.28 20.08
C LEU A 500 6.59 28.43 20.85
N SER A 501 6.43 29.61 20.25
CA SER A 501 5.78 30.76 20.91
C SER A 501 4.28 30.55 21.20
N LYS A 502 3.64 29.58 20.51
CA LYS A 502 2.24 29.20 20.71
C LYS A 502 2.06 28.06 21.70
N VAL A 503 3.14 27.45 22.18
CA VAL A 503 3.11 26.38 23.18
C VAL A 503 3.17 27.01 24.59
N PRO A 504 2.16 26.78 25.45
CA PRO A 504 2.15 27.33 26.81
C PRO A 504 3.27 26.73 27.67
N ASN A 505 3.85 27.54 28.57
CA ASN A 505 4.92 27.15 29.50
C ASN A 505 6.18 26.56 28.84
N ALA A 506 6.45 26.85 27.57
CA ALA A 506 7.57 26.30 26.81
C ALA A 506 8.91 27.03 27.02
N GLN A 507 9.11 27.76 28.13
CA GLN A 507 10.31 28.58 28.36
C GLN A 507 11.60 27.76 28.37
N SER A 508 11.58 26.56 28.94
CA SER A 508 12.70 25.61 28.91
C SER A 508 12.94 24.99 27.52
N LEU A 509 11.96 25.07 26.62
CA LEU A 509 12.00 24.49 25.28
C LEU A 509 12.39 25.51 24.19
N GLN A 510 12.49 26.80 24.53
CA GLN A 510 12.84 27.86 23.57
C GLN A 510 14.21 27.67 22.93
N ASN A 511 15.13 26.96 23.62
CA ASN A 511 16.47 26.66 23.13
C ASN A 511 16.55 25.35 22.32
N VAL A 512 15.42 24.73 21.95
CA VAL A 512 15.43 23.50 21.16
C VAL A 512 16.13 23.69 19.81
N VAL A 513 15.97 24.86 19.21
CA VAL A 513 16.73 25.28 18.02
C VAL A 513 17.47 26.57 18.31
N SER A 514 18.68 26.70 17.77
CA SER A 514 19.45 27.94 17.82
C SER A 514 20.27 28.12 16.55
N GLN A 515 20.67 29.36 16.26
CA GLN A 515 21.49 29.68 15.11
C GLN A 515 22.65 30.61 15.51
N LYS A 516 23.77 30.51 14.80
CA LYS A 516 24.94 31.37 14.99
C LYS A 516 25.48 31.82 13.63
N ASN A 517 25.69 33.12 13.47
CA ASN A 517 26.29 33.66 12.25
C ASN A 517 27.81 33.44 12.24
N ASN A 518 28.33 33.03 11.09
CA ASN A 518 29.74 32.84 10.78
C ASN A 518 30.06 33.46 9.41
N PRO A 519 30.34 34.77 9.34
CA PRO A 519 30.63 35.47 8.08
C PRO A 519 31.95 35.03 7.42
N TYR A 520 32.79 34.26 8.10
CA TYR A 520 34.09 33.79 7.62
C TYR A 520 34.07 32.34 7.13
N SER A 521 32.88 31.78 6.89
CA SER A 521 32.73 30.40 6.44
C SER A 521 33.34 30.19 5.04
N PRO A 522 34.40 29.38 4.88
CA PRO A 522 35.00 29.13 3.56
C PRO A 522 34.04 28.39 2.60
N GLN A 523 33.03 27.72 3.16
CA GLN A 523 32.00 26.98 2.44
C GLN A 523 30.82 27.86 1.98
N GLY A 524 30.84 29.17 2.30
CA GLY A 524 29.71 30.08 2.02
C GLY A 524 28.47 29.86 2.91
N ILE A 525 28.59 29.05 3.97
CA ILE A 525 27.52 28.80 4.94
C ILE A 525 27.62 29.83 6.06
N GLU A 526 26.89 30.93 5.93
CA GLU A 526 26.96 32.07 6.87
C GLU A 526 26.19 31.86 8.18
N THR A 527 25.27 30.90 8.25
CA THR A 527 24.42 30.65 9.42
C THR A 527 24.48 29.17 9.80
N ASN A 528 25.02 28.91 10.98
CA ASN A 528 25.11 27.57 11.56
C ASN A 528 23.87 27.29 12.41
N TYR A 529 23.16 26.22 12.08
CA TYR A 529 21.95 25.77 12.76
C TYR A 529 22.24 24.64 13.75
N TYR A 530 21.71 24.76 14.96
CA TYR A 530 21.88 23.79 16.05
C TYR A 530 20.53 23.27 16.54
N LEU A 531 20.53 22.03 17.02
CA LEU A 531 19.40 21.37 17.66
C LEU A 531 19.85 20.92 19.06
N ASN A 532 19.12 21.30 20.10
CA ASN A 532 19.34 20.79 21.45
C ASN A 532 18.62 19.45 21.60
N GLN A 533 19.40 18.37 21.63
CA GLN A 533 18.86 17.01 21.66
C GLN A 533 17.99 16.73 22.91
N ASN A 534 18.33 17.33 24.06
CA ASN A 534 17.55 17.13 25.29
C ASN A 534 16.16 17.74 25.17
N SER A 535 16.07 18.99 24.70
CA SER A 535 14.79 19.67 24.49
C SER A 535 13.97 19.00 23.38
N TYR A 536 14.63 18.48 22.33
CA TYR A 536 13.97 17.72 21.26
C TYR A 536 13.35 16.41 21.77
N ASN A 537 14.12 15.62 22.54
CA ASN A 537 13.62 14.37 23.14
C ASN A 537 12.46 14.64 24.10
N GLN A 538 12.51 15.72 24.88
CA GLN A 538 11.39 16.13 25.74
C GLN A 538 10.12 16.44 24.94
N ILE A 539 10.23 17.16 23.83
CA ILE A 539 9.09 17.47 22.95
C ILE A 539 8.50 16.20 22.32
N GLN A 540 9.36 15.25 21.92
CA GLN A 540 8.91 13.94 21.42
C GLN A 540 8.11 13.18 22.46
N THR A 541 8.60 13.10 23.70
CA THR A 541 7.89 12.44 24.82
C THR A 541 6.54 13.12 25.08
N ILE A 542 6.52 14.44 25.20
CA ILE A 542 5.27 15.21 25.45
C ILE A 542 4.27 14.97 24.31
N ASN A 543 4.71 14.95 23.06
CA ASN A 543 3.84 14.67 21.91
C ASN A 543 3.25 13.25 21.97
N GLN A 544 4.05 12.25 22.33
CA GLN A 544 3.56 10.88 22.49
C GLN A 544 2.55 10.75 23.64
N GLU A 545 2.82 11.39 24.78
CA GLU A 545 1.91 11.39 25.93
C GLU A 545 0.59 12.11 25.64
N LEU A 546 0.64 13.27 24.97
CA LEU A 546 -0.55 13.99 24.50
C LEU A 546 -1.33 13.16 23.47
N GLY A 547 -0.61 12.48 22.56
CA GLY A 547 -1.20 11.59 21.57
C GLY A 547 -1.95 10.40 22.18
N ARG A 548 -1.49 9.91 23.34
CA ARG A 548 -2.11 8.83 24.12
C ARG A 548 -3.18 9.32 25.11
N ASN A 549 -3.38 10.63 25.25
CA ASN A 549 -4.32 11.18 26.21
C ASN A 549 -5.78 10.86 25.80
N PRO A 550 -6.56 10.15 26.63
CA PRO A 550 -7.94 9.76 26.31
C PRO A 550 -8.88 10.97 26.15
N PHE A 551 -8.52 12.13 26.70
CA PHE A 551 -9.28 13.38 26.57
C PHE A 551 -8.99 14.15 25.28
N ARG A 552 -8.02 13.71 24.44
CA ARG A 552 -7.74 14.31 23.12
C ARG A 552 -9.03 14.44 22.29
N LYS A 553 -9.82 13.36 22.21
CA LYS A 553 -11.08 13.31 21.45
C LYS A 553 -12.29 13.91 22.18
N VAL A 554 -12.18 14.19 23.48
CA VAL A 554 -13.30 14.69 24.31
C VAL A 554 -13.61 16.16 23.98
N GLY A 555 -12.70 16.88 23.30
CA GLY A 555 -12.93 18.21 22.75
C GLY A 555 -13.92 18.31 21.57
N ILE A 556 -14.54 17.20 21.15
CA ILE A 556 -15.52 17.15 20.05
C ILE A 556 -16.98 17.21 20.58
N VAL A 557 -17.22 17.05 21.88
CA VAL A 557 -18.60 17.02 22.42
C VAL A 557 -19.14 18.45 22.56
N SER A 558 -20.19 18.77 21.80
CA SER A 558 -20.95 20.02 21.93
C SER A 558 -21.56 20.14 23.34
N SER A 559 -21.81 21.37 23.81
CA SER A 559 -22.39 21.61 25.14
C SER A 559 -23.64 20.76 25.35
N GLN A 560 -23.62 19.85 26.32
CA GLN A 560 -24.76 19.04 26.69
C GLN A 560 -25.49 19.70 27.87
N THR A 561 -26.79 19.88 27.71
CA THR A 561 -27.73 20.22 28.79
C THR A 561 -28.26 18.91 29.33
N ASN A 562 -28.00 18.61 30.61
CA ASN A 562 -28.51 17.41 31.26
C ASN A 562 -29.55 17.79 32.32
N ASN A 563 -30.70 17.13 32.29
CA ASN A 563 -31.78 17.36 33.22
C ASN A 563 -31.78 16.28 34.32
N GLY A 564 -32.09 16.66 35.55
CA GLY A 564 -32.23 15.76 36.69
C GLY A 564 -33.58 15.96 37.41
N ALA A 565 -34.17 14.88 37.91
CA ALA A 565 -35.34 14.95 38.76
C ALA A 565 -34.94 15.39 40.17
N MET A 566 -35.61 16.40 40.70
CA MET A 566 -35.50 16.84 42.09
C MET A 566 -36.59 16.21 42.92
N ASN A 567 -36.22 15.78 44.13
CA ASN A 567 -37.13 15.28 45.14
C ASN A 567 -36.74 15.88 46.49
N GLY A 568 -37.70 16.44 47.21
CA GLY A 568 -37.38 17.14 48.45
C GLY A 568 -38.51 17.22 49.45
N ILE A 569 -38.16 17.58 50.68
CA ILE A 569 -39.09 17.81 51.78
C ILE A 569 -39.03 19.29 52.13
N GLY A 570 -40.20 19.90 52.18
CA GLY A 570 -40.41 21.30 52.51
C GLY A 570 -41.16 21.46 53.81
N ILE A 571 -40.78 22.45 54.61
CA ILE A 571 -41.53 22.89 55.79
C ILE A 571 -41.85 24.37 55.61
N GLN A 572 -43.11 24.72 55.84
CA GLN A 572 -43.56 26.11 55.88
C GLN A 572 -44.27 26.40 57.20
N VAL A 573 -44.00 27.59 57.73
CA VAL A 573 -44.59 28.10 58.97
C VAL A 573 -45.09 29.51 58.70
N GLY A 574 -46.32 29.81 59.11
CA GLY A 574 -46.91 31.10 58.84
C GLY A 574 -48.09 31.43 59.73
N TYR A 575 -48.69 32.58 59.45
CA TYR A 575 -49.90 33.06 60.10
C TYR A 575 -50.98 33.28 59.06
N LYS A 576 -52.20 32.82 59.36
CA LYS A 576 -53.40 33.03 58.54
C LYS A 576 -54.36 33.97 59.27
N GLN A 577 -54.96 34.89 58.52
CA GLN A 577 -55.93 35.86 59.03
C GLN A 577 -57.14 35.90 58.10
N PHE A 578 -58.33 35.67 58.64
CA PHE A 578 -59.60 35.70 57.91
C PHE A 578 -60.43 36.93 58.27
N PHE A 579 -61.03 37.52 57.26
CA PHE A 579 -61.76 38.78 57.34
C PHE A 579 -63.27 38.58 57.14
N GLY A 580 -64.06 39.35 57.92
CA GLY A 580 -65.52 39.39 57.86
C GLY A 580 -66.24 38.36 58.76
N GLN A 581 -67.51 38.63 59.12
CA GLN A 581 -68.28 37.81 60.06
C GLN A 581 -68.42 36.33 59.66
N LYS A 582 -68.32 36.01 58.36
CA LYS A 582 -68.39 34.65 57.81
C LYS A 582 -67.02 34.07 57.40
N ARG A 583 -65.91 34.78 57.66
CA ARG A 583 -64.52 34.35 57.41
C ARG A 583 -64.28 33.68 56.05
N LYS A 584 -64.86 34.24 54.98
CA LYS A 584 -64.75 33.70 53.62
C LYS A 584 -63.46 34.09 52.91
N TRP A 585 -62.92 35.25 53.25
CA TRP A 585 -61.70 35.79 52.65
C TRP A 585 -60.62 35.84 53.73
N GLY A 586 -59.39 35.53 53.37
CA GLY A 586 -58.26 35.67 54.28
C GLY A 586 -56.96 35.96 53.55
N ALA A 587 -55.92 36.25 54.31
CA ALA A 587 -54.56 36.31 53.83
C ALA A 587 -53.69 35.40 54.71
N ARG A 588 -52.69 34.78 54.12
CA ARG A 588 -51.63 34.11 54.88
C ARG A 588 -50.26 34.62 54.48
N TYR A 589 -49.39 34.76 55.46
CA TYR A 589 -47.99 35.10 55.29
C TYR A 589 -47.16 34.00 55.91
N TYR A 590 -46.14 33.52 55.20
CA TYR A 590 -45.39 32.35 55.62
C TYR A 590 -43.93 32.43 55.22
N GLY A 591 -43.07 31.84 56.04
CA GLY A 591 -41.71 31.47 55.68
C GLY A 591 -41.68 30.00 55.31
N PHE A 592 -40.86 29.64 54.33
CA PHE A 592 -40.67 28.26 53.92
C PHE A 592 -39.20 27.93 53.73
N PHE A 593 -38.91 26.66 53.91
CA PHE A 593 -37.58 26.10 53.77
C PHE A 593 -37.71 24.68 53.20
N ASP A 594 -37.11 24.48 52.03
CA ASP A 594 -37.16 23.23 51.28
C ASP A 594 -35.74 22.69 51.09
N TYR A 595 -35.56 21.43 51.47
CA TYR A 595 -34.36 20.68 51.15
C TYR A 595 -34.69 19.71 50.01
N ASN A 596 -34.04 19.90 48.86
CA ASN A 596 -34.23 19.09 47.68
C ASN A 596 -32.91 18.41 47.30
N HIS A 597 -32.96 17.10 47.09
CA HIS A 597 -31.83 16.35 46.55
C HIS A 597 -32.02 16.21 45.03
N ALA A 598 -31.02 16.64 44.26
CA ALA A 598 -31.03 16.56 42.81
C ALA A 598 -29.93 15.61 42.31
N PHE A 599 -30.30 14.64 41.49
CA PHE A 599 -29.36 13.75 40.83
C PHE A 599 -29.32 14.02 39.33
N ILE A 600 -28.20 14.57 38.85
CA ILE A 600 -27.99 14.84 37.42
C ILE A 600 -27.05 13.76 36.88
N LYS A 601 -27.62 12.89 36.05
CA LYS A 601 -26.88 11.81 35.39
C LYS A 601 -26.45 12.29 34.00
N SER A 602 -25.15 12.23 33.72
CA SER A 602 -24.63 12.38 32.35
C SER A 602 -23.78 11.18 31.95
N SER A 603 -23.49 11.04 30.65
CA SER A 603 -22.61 10.00 30.13
C SER A 603 -21.13 10.16 30.51
N PHE A 604 -20.76 11.27 31.18
CA PHE A 604 -19.35 11.58 31.51
C PHE A 604 -19.12 11.97 32.98
N PHE A 605 -20.11 12.50 33.69
CA PHE A 605 -20.06 12.84 35.12
C PHE A 605 -21.43 12.55 35.79
N ASN A 606 -21.41 11.99 36.99
CA ASN A 606 -22.59 11.92 37.87
C ASN A 606 -22.41 12.95 38.98
N SER A 607 -23.37 13.85 39.12
CA SER A 607 -23.36 14.85 40.19
C SER A 607 -24.65 14.72 41.00
N ALA A 608 -24.49 14.54 42.31
CA ALA A 608 -25.56 14.69 43.29
C ALA A 608 -25.33 16.04 43.97
N SER A 609 -26.36 16.88 44.04
CA SER A 609 -26.26 18.19 44.70
C SER A 609 -27.48 18.44 45.55
N ASP A 610 -27.24 19.07 46.70
CA ASP A 610 -28.26 19.42 47.67
C ASP A 610 -28.66 20.87 47.45
N VAL A 611 -29.93 21.08 47.13
CA VAL A 611 -30.50 22.40 46.88
C VAL A 611 -31.36 22.81 48.06
N TRP A 612 -30.92 23.86 48.74
CA TRP A 612 -31.64 24.47 49.85
C TRP A 612 -32.38 25.70 49.33
N THR A 613 -33.70 25.66 49.37
CA THR A 613 -34.56 26.78 48.98
C THR A 613 -35.17 27.37 50.24
N TYR A 614 -35.08 28.69 50.41
CA TYR A 614 -35.67 29.36 51.56
C TYR A 614 -36.24 30.70 51.16
N GLY A 615 -37.34 31.08 51.77
CA GLY A 615 -38.05 32.27 51.33
C GLY A 615 -39.24 32.61 52.19
N PHE A 616 -39.97 33.62 51.73
CA PHE A 616 -41.21 34.06 52.32
C PHE A 616 -42.25 34.31 51.23
N GLY A 617 -43.50 34.03 51.56
CA GLY A 617 -44.63 34.16 50.65
C GLY A 617 -45.85 34.77 51.30
N ALA A 618 -46.72 35.30 50.46
CA ALA A 618 -47.99 35.88 50.85
C ALA A 618 -49.08 35.40 49.87
N ASP A 619 -50.13 34.79 50.42
CA ASP A 619 -51.25 34.28 49.63
C ASP A 619 -52.58 34.87 50.09
N ALA A 620 -53.46 35.08 49.12
CA ALA A 620 -54.88 35.29 49.37
C ALA A 620 -55.57 33.94 49.56
N LEU A 621 -56.44 33.87 50.57
CA LEU A 621 -57.25 32.70 50.92
C LEU A 621 -58.72 32.96 50.58
N TYR A 622 -59.38 31.96 50.01
CA TYR A 622 -60.81 31.97 49.76
C TYR A 622 -61.46 30.66 50.18
N ASN A 623 -62.26 30.70 51.25
CA ASN A 623 -63.03 29.55 51.75
C ASN A 623 -64.43 29.56 51.12
N PHE A 624 -64.75 28.49 50.37
CA PHE A 624 -66.04 28.34 49.70
C PHE A 624 -67.01 27.42 50.44
N ILE A 625 -66.52 26.55 51.33
CA ILE A 625 -67.34 25.80 52.31
C ILE A 625 -66.91 26.25 53.70
N ASN A 626 -67.84 26.84 54.45
CA ASN A 626 -67.66 27.23 55.83
C ASN A 626 -69.03 27.04 56.52
N ASP A 627 -69.09 26.15 57.52
CA ASP A 627 -70.27 25.88 58.37
C ASP A 627 -71.40 24.98 57.80
N LYS A 628 -71.14 23.67 57.72
CA LYS A 628 -72.20 22.64 57.84
C LYS A 628 -71.81 21.62 58.92
N ALA A 629 -72.56 21.58 60.02
CA ALA A 629 -72.44 20.54 61.03
C ALA A 629 -72.63 19.16 60.37
N THR A 630 -71.54 18.41 60.22
CA THR A 630 -71.55 17.07 59.65
C THR A 630 -71.31 16.08 60.78
N ASN A 631 -72.30 15.22 61.06
CA ASN A 631 -72.18 14.14 62.03
C ASN A 631 -71.35 13.01 61.41
N PHE A 632 -70.03 13.18 61.40
CA PHE A 632 -69.10 12.11 61.10
C PHE A 632 -68.39 11.74 62.42
N LEU A 633 -68.64 10.52 62.91
CA LEU A 633 -68.04 9.95 64.14
C LEU A 633 -68.48 10.61 65.48
N GLY A 634 -69.74 11.03 65.60
CA GLY A 634 -70.36 11.32 66.91
C GLY A 634 -69.76 12.49 67.70
N LYS A 635 -69.01 13.39 67.05
CA LYS A 635 -68.49 14.64 67.63
C LYS A 635 -68.78 15.81 66.68
N ASN A 636 -69.26 16.93 67.22
CA ASN A 636 -69.53 18.16 66.47
C ASN A 636 -68.23 18.80 65.98
N ASN A 637 -67.84 18.54 64.73
CA ASN A 637 -66.68 19.15 64.09
C ASN A 637 -67.08 20.00 62.86
N LYS A 638 -66.40 21.13 62.68
CA LYS A 638 -66.56 22.03 61.53
C LYS A 638 -65.55 21.66 60.44
N LEU A 639 -66.03 21.50 59.19
CA LEU A 639 -65.20 21.25 58.00
C LEU A 639 -65.23 22.50 57.11
N SER A 640 -64.04 23.05 56.85
CA SER A 640 -63.84 24.15 55.89
C SER A 640 -62.96 23.70 54.73
N VAL A 641 -63.34 24.10 53.53
CA VAL A 641 -62.60 23.85 52.28
C VAL A 641 -62.45 25.17 51.52
N GLY A 642 -61.22 25.45 51.08
CA GLY A 642 -60.85 26.70 50.43
C GLY A 642 -59.74 26.53 49.39
N LEU A 643 -59.54 27.58 48.58
CA LEU A 643 -58.42 27.74 47.66
C LEU A 643 -57.50 28.86 48.17
N PHE A 644 -56.23 28.79 47.78
CA PHE A 644 -55.27 29.86 48.02
C PHE A 644 -54.48 30.16 46.75
N GLY A 645 -54.02 31.39 46.60
CA GLY A 645 -53.13 31.79 45.51
C GLY A 645 -52.35 33.05 45.88
N GLY A 646 -51.08 33.08 45.52
CA GLY A 646 -50.19 34.19 45.88
C GLY A 646 -48.81 34.09 45.26
N ILE A 647 -47.88 34.84 45.86
CA ILE A 647 -46.53 35.05 45.35
C ILE A 647 -45.54 34.75 46.47
N ALA A 648 -44.47 34.04 46.13
CA ALA A 648 -43.35 33.77 47.02
C ALA A 648 -42.05 34.30 46.41
N LEU A 649 -41.18 34.83 47.27
CA LEU A 649 -39.80 35.18 46.93
C LEU A 649 -38.87 34.21 47.63
N ALA A 650 -37.99 33.56 46.87
CA ALA A 650 -37.10 32.51 47.35
C ALA A 650 -35.65 32.78 46.94
N GLY A 651 -34.72 32.45 47.83
CA GLY A 651 -33.32 32.25 47.51
C GLY A 651 -33.01 30.75 47.45
N THR A 652 -32.17 30.35 46.50
CA THR A 652 -31.69 28.98 46.37
C THR A 652 -30.19 28.92 46.58
N SER A 653 -29.73 28.01 47.44
CA SER A 653 -28.31 27.71 47.66
C SER A 653 -28.02 26.28 47.23
N TRP A 654 -26.92 26.10 46.50
CA TRP A 654 -26.48 24.81 45.94
C TRP A 654 -25.21 24.37 46.67
N LEU A 655 -25.20 23.15 47.18
CA LEU A 655 -24.05 22.51 47.84
C LEU A 655 -23.58 21.27 47.07
#